data_AF-A0A371QX93-F1
#
_entry.id   AF-A0A371QX93-F1
#
_cell.length_a   1.000
_cell.length_b   1.000
_cell.length_c   1.000
_cell.angle_alpha   90.00
_cell.angle_beta   90.00
_cell.angle_gamma   90.00
#
_symmetry.space_group_name_H-M   'P 1'
#
loop_
_entity.id
_entity.type
_entity.pdbx_description
1 polymer ?
#
loop_
_entity_poly.entity_id
_entity_poly.type
_entity_poly.pdbx_seq_one_letter_code
_entity_poly.pdbx_strand_id
1 'polypeptide(L)'
;MEKWILEKWVRKLEDVVKAYNLKIEGGALLARFLNPDGYGEYAVVEGGFRQMADDVEARLRRDRYVVIAGPRGAGKSTFLAWLLWNRLRPDAVIPLRISLDDERRHYLLDVVMQYPNALVLYDPSPPVAFDEWEFEQVAAPVLEDLKFLEEVSEIASVIAAVPSEVAPGEIALKYGVVFDARRPELAAAVLREYAQCDPPAGLAERAARYPLIAAALAGVMAGGCKWSEAEAALEKARGDVFTLALYYVDKILGASTPGEIRALSRLIPLRYITAFLQPPYSFVIPLGLVERWFRWEGLPYRRGAALLLAQKQHPVVEAGLGLLAIMAAYEVEPKDVLRDFAPWITHGEKHDAGKFKRNPFSVAEFFLSLYGDRLREEVSKTGCWRRIAYLGGLAQYTFDAYGGEPCAADDLFVQDGEFTPLSLLLLTITGKSGVYAAFADKSGEALGELEAFLERWRRGETITVGDAYYALGLSLLLASAGVGREAAGRALRAAALMLRSIYESAHEKPKEFLVYALSPLGRLAPNEWALFLAMFDGVAGSGNIVREELRKIRRRVDKEWARALVAMLYSKLGEDKKACEAFREVRDRSLRLITEAMAAAAICGGDKCKRMEKLAEELGGVALSPALKEFLKVSSELPVEEAYRLVLRNAFGLVYSALAACYKESGDLKKVAEYSEKAAEIFHELAPRMSLNPYIFAKFDALKARAALGEAVADEFRRLLEDIGYGGLYVDIFPVYLAALAAEGRAEEALELLRRERRVVELSFRGVPTLLFLKALGLDVSVGGEEVFNLVRDFLIPGLRPAVAAILGARVDPHSECARTGNPQLCLRIYEAVAGGGGGEAVEALRRALSHMVPPDLLSKASVREMVLALASPNDYVALTLLLWALAAGDKLSAKLIAETRASGKTGYRVVPGEEAVVIEKTRYSIGAFFKEVAEAVEPGLLKRALTKLYFYGM
;
A
#
# COMPACT_ATOMS: atom_id res chain seq x y z
N MET A 1 -6.36 3.29 -13.74
CA MET A 1 -6.42 3.62 -12.29
C MET A 1 -7.79 4.22 -12.05
N GLU A 2 -8.56 3.67 -11.13
CA GLU A 2 -9.96 4.09 -10.97
C GLU A 2 -10.03 5.51 -10.37
N LYS A 3 -10.85 6.37 -10.98
CA LYS A 3 -11.04 7.79 -10.63
C LYS A 3 -11.29 8.04 -9.14
N TRP A 4 -11.91 7.08 -8.45
CA TRP A 4 -12.24 7.19 -7.02
C TRP A 4 -11.00 7.17 -6.10
N ILE A 5 -9.89 6.52 -6.50
CA ILE A 5 -8.64 6.50 -5.72
C ILE A 5 -7.98 7.89 -5.74
N LEU A 6 -7.99 8.54 -6.92
CA LEU A 6 -7.45 9.88 -7.14
C LEU A 6 -8.29 10.95 -6.41
N GLU A 7 -9.62 10.77 -6.37
CA GLU A 7 -10.54 11.63 -5.62
C GLU A 7 -10.36 11.54 -4.08
N LYS A 8 -9.75 10.47 -3.53
CA LYS A 8 -9.47 10.37 -2.08
C LYS A 8 -8.28 11.22 -1.61
N TRP A 9 -7.33 11.51 -2.49
CA TRP A 9 -6.13 12.31 -2.17
C TRP A 9 -6.38 13.81 -2.29
N VAL A 10 -7.27 14.21 -3.20
CA VAL A 10 -7.66 15.61 -3.37
C VAL A 10 -8.83 15.93 -2.43
N ARG A 11 -8.62 16.88 -1.52
CA ARG A 11 -9.62 17.30 -0.54
C ARG A 11 -10.06 18.73 -0.78
N LYS A 12 -11.32 19.01 -0.43
CA LYS A 12 -11.83 20.37 -0.34
C LYS A 12 -11.10 21.09 0.79
N LEU A 13 -10.85 22.38 0.60
CA LEU A 13 -10.18 23.23 1.59
C LEU A 13 -10.83 23.14 2.98
N GLU A 14 -12.17 23.15 3.05
CA GLU A 14 -12.90 23.03 4.32
C GLU A 14 -12.56 21.76 5.10
N ASP A 15 -12.43 20.63 4.40
CA ASP A 15 -12.13 19.34 5.03
C ASP A 15 -10.71 19.32 5.59
N VAL A 16 -9.76 19.95 4.87
CA VAL A 16 -8.37 20.11 5.34
C VAL A 16 -8.30 21.01 6.57
N VAL A 17 -9.02 22.13 6.58
CA VAL A 17 -9.10 23.05 7.72
C VAL A 17 -9.73 22.37 8.94
N LYS A 18 -10.84 21.64 8.75
CA LYS A 18 -11.51 20.89 9.82
C LYS A 18 -10.61 19.85 10.46
N ALA A 19 -9.76 19.22 9.64
CA ALA A 19 -8.80 18.22 10.11
C ALA A 19 -7.64 18.81 10.94
N TYR A 20 -7.57 20.14 11.13
CA TYR A 20 -6.67 20.85 12.04
C TYR A 20 -7.33 21.34 13.33
N ASN A 21 -8.44 20.70 13.73
CA ASN A 21 -9.22 21.07 14.91
C ASN A 21 -9.96 22.40 14.82
N LEU A 22 -10.18 22.90 13.61
CA LEU A 22 -10.84 24.17 13.40
C LEU A 22 -12.27 23.95 12.93
N LYS A 23 -13.19 24.77 13.41
CA LYS A 23 -14.52 24.94 12.87
C LYS A 23 -14.56 26.23 12.08
N ILE A 24 -15.32 26.21 10.99
CA ILE A 24 -15.63 27.41 10.21
C ILE A 24 -17.07 27.80 10.55
N GLU A 25 -17.27 28.99 11.11
CA GLU A 25 -18.60 29.50 11.43
C GLU A 25 -18.67 30.99 11.08
N GLY A 26 -19.67 31.38 10.28
CA GLY A 26 -19.79 32.76 9.80
C GLY A 26 -18.57 33.29 9.04
N GLY A 27 -17.74 32.39 8.49
CA GLY A 27 -16.46 32.73 7.84
C GLY A 27 -15.26 32.86 8.77
N ALA A 28 -15.45 32.82 10.10
CA ALA A 28 -14.38 32.84 11.09
C ALA A 28 -13.86 31.42 11.39
N LEU A 29 -12.58 31.33 11.77
CA LEU A 29 -11.97 30.10 12.25
C LEU A 29 -12.03 30.03 13.78
N LEU A 30 -12.62 28.94 14.28
CA LEU A 30 -12.73 28.65 15.70
C LEU A 30 -11.95 27.39 16.04
N ALA A 31 -11.03 27.45 16.99
CA ALA A 31 -10.34 26.28 17.51
C ALA A 31 -11.20 25.55 18.55
N ARG A 32 -11.22 24.21 18.52
CA ARG A 32 -12.06 23.41 19.43
C ARG A 32 -11.23 22.71 20.50
N PHE A 33 -11.40 23.02 21.78
CA PHE A 33 -10.69 22.31 22.84
C PHE A 33 -11.66 21.69 23.83
N LEU A 34 -11.31 20.51 24.34
CA LEU A 34 -12.13 19.83 25.33
C LEU A 34 -12.03 20.53 26.70
N ASN A 35 -13.16 20.79 27.30
CA ASN A 35 -13.31 21.07 28.72
C ASN A 35 -14.14 19.92 29.36
N PRO A 36 -14.33 19.89 30.69
CA PRO A 36 -15.10 18.82 31.33
C PRO A 36 -16.52 18.62 30.77
N ASP A 37 -17.14 19.68 30.23
CA ASP A 37 -18.52 19.68 29.74
C ASP A 37 -18.64 19.34 28.23
N GLY A 38 -17.54 19.36 27.47
CA GLY A 38 -17.53 19.07 26.03
C GLY A 38 -16.51 19.91 25.26
N TYR A 39 -16.78 20.19 23.99
CA TYR A 39 -15.94 21.11 23.21
C TYR A 39 -16.31 22.57 23.51
N GLY A 40 -15.32 23.35 23.93
CA GLY A 40 -15.37 24.81 23.79
C GLY A 40 -14.87 25.23 22.42
N GLU A 41 -15.43 26.30 21.88
CA GLU A 41 -15.04 26.91 20.61
C GLU A 41 -14.44 28.29 20.89
N TYR A 42 -13.23 28.53 20.38
CA TYR A 42 -12.42 29.71 20.72
C TYR A 42 -11.92 30.36 19.44
N ALA A 43 -11.90 31.69 19.36
CA ALA A 43 -11.37 32.36 18.18
C ALA A 43 -9.89 32.04 17.99
N VAL A 44 -9.47 31.77 16.74
CA VAL A 44 -8.05 31.61 16.43
C VAL A 44 -7.35 32.96 16.61
N VAL A 45 -6.42 33.03 17.57
CA VAL A 45 -5.64 34.24 17.84
C VAL A 45 -4.55 34.42 16.79
N GLU A 46 -4.67 35.46 15.96
CA GLU A 46 -3.85 35.67 14.76
C GLU A 46 -2.46 36.29 15.01
N GLY A 47 -2.09 36.61 16.26
CA GLY A 47 -0.99 37.55 16.55
C GLY A 47 0.34 37.21 15.84
N GLY A 48 0.68 37.97 14.79
CA GLY A 48 1.88 37.78 13.96
C GLY A 48 1.70 36.95 12.68
N PHE A 49 0.54 36.31 12.48
CA PHE A 49 0.28 35.45 11.31
C PHE A 49 0.31 36.23 9.99
N ARG A 50 -0.19 37.47 9.96
CA ARG A 50 -0.26 38.28 8.73
C ARG A 50 1.12 38.50 8.10
N GLN A 51 2.09 38.91 8.90
CA GLN A 51 3.46 39.14 8.44
C GLN A 51 4.11 37.84 7.92
N MET A 52 3.93 36.72 8.63
CA MET A 52 4.46 35.42 8.19
C MET A 52 3.77 34.93 6.92
N ALA A 53 2.48 35.20 6.75
CA ALA A 53 1.73 34.83 5.54
C ALA A 53 2.23 35.58 4.32
N ASP A 54 2.57 36.87 4.47
CA ASP A 54 3.13 37.66 3.37
C ASP A 54 4.48 37.06 2.91
N ASP A 55 5.33 36.61 3.85
CA ASP A 55 6.60 35.93 3.54
C ASP A 55 6.39 34.57 2.85
N VAL A 56 5.43 33.77 3.34
CA VAL A 56 5.08 32.46 2.74
C VAL A 56 4.53 32.65 1.33
N GLU A 57 3.63 33.61 1.12
CA GLU A 57 3.06 33.92 -0.20
C GLU A 57 4.13 34.37 -1.20
N ALA A 58 5.03 35.26 -0.78
CA ALA A 58 6.12 35.74 -1.63
C ALA A 58 7.03 34.58 -2.07
N ARG A 59 7.38 33.68 -1.15
CA ARG A 59 8.20 32.49 -1.45
C ARG A 59 7.46 31.47 -2.29
N LEU A 60 6.18 31.23 -2.02
CA LEU A 60 5.38 30.28 -2.81
C LEU A 60 5.24 30.75 -4.27
N ARG A 61 5.13 32.07 -4.50
CA ARG A 61 5.13 32.64 -5.86
C ARG A 61 6.49 32.53 -6.56
N ARG A 62 7.59 32.68 -5.81
CA ARG A 62 8.94 32.66 -6.37
C ARG A 62 9.45 31.24 -6.62
N ASP A 63 9.28 30.37 -5.64
CA ASP A 63 9.95 29.08 -5.55
C ASP A 63 8.99 27.89 -5.73
N ARG A 64 7.67 28.12 -5.67
CA ARG A 64 6.61 27.08 -5.59
C ARG A 64 6.78 26.07 -4.45
N TYR A 65 7.80 26.22 -3.61
CA TYR A 65 8.08 25.39 -2.45
C TYR A 65 8.41 26.25 -1.23
N VAL A 66 7.70 26.01 -0.12
CA VAL A 66 7.97 26.68 1.16
C VAL A 66 8.02 25.67 2.28
N VAL A 67 9.03 25.79 3.14
CA VAL A 67 9.17 24.96 4.34
C VAL A 67 9.00 25.81 5.60
N ILE A 68 7.91 25.62 6.32
CA ILE A 68 7.64 26.27 7.60
C ILE A 68 8.25 25.41 8.72
N ALA A 69 9.38 25.86 9.27
CA ALA A 69 10.12 25.15 10.30
C ALA A 69 9.94 25.83 11.66
N GLY A 70 9.54 25.08 12.68
CA GLY A 70 9.39 25.60 14.04
C GLY A 70 9.30 24.49 15.07
N PRO A 71 9.44 24.80 16.38
CA PRO A 71 9.32 23.80 17.44
C PRO A 71 8.00 23.03 17.40
N ARG A 72 7.99 21.84 17.99
CA ARG A 72 6.78 21.03 18.15
C ARG A 72 5.75 21.77 19.00
N GLY A 73 4.46 21.68 18.63
CA GLY A 73 3.37 22.36 19.33
C GLY A 73 3.35 23.89 19.22
N ALA A 74 4.21 24.50 18.39
CA ALA A 74 4.31 25.96 18.27
C ALA A 74 3.06 26.63 17.69
N GLY A 75 2.22 25.90 16.94
CA GLY A 75 1.04 26.44 16.27
C GLY A 75 1.11 26.47 14.74
N LYS A 76 2.09 25.78 14.13
CA LYS A 76 2.29 25.72 12.67
C LYS A 76 1.04 25.27 11.91
N SER A 77 0.41 24.18 12.35
CA SER A 77 -0.80 23.64 11.70
C SER A 77 -2.00 24.58 11.82
N THR A 78 -2.14 25.30 12.94
CA THR A 78 -3.14 26.37 13.12
C THR A 78 -2.87 27.54 12.18
N PHE A 79 -1.61 27.95 12.04
CA PHE A 79 -1.20 28.97 11.08
C PHE A 79 -1.46 28.53 9.63
N LEU A 80 -1.14 27.28 9.26
CA LEU A 80 -1.43 26.73 7.94
C LEU A 80 -2.92 26.79 7.63
N ALA A 81 -3.77 26.31 8.53
CA ALA A 81 -5.21 26.36 8.33
C ALA A 81 -5.73 27.81 8.19
N TRP A 82 -5.18 28.74 8.99
CA TRP A 82 -5.47 30.17 8.86
C TRP A 82 -5.02 30.76 7.52
N LEU A 83 -3.80 30.43 7.08
CA LEU A 83 -3.22 30.88 5.81
C LEU A 83 -4.07 30.39 4.62
N LEU A 84 -4.43 29.10 4.63
CA LEU A 84 -5.23 28.49 3.59
C LEU A 84 -6.63 29.11 3.51
N TRP A 85 -7.28 29.34 4.66
CA TRP A 85 -8.65 29.86 4.71
C TRP A 85 -8.74 31.37 4.42
N ASN A 86 -7.83 32.17 4.96
CA ASN A 86 -7.94 33.64 4.93
C ASN A 86 -7.12 34.29 3.80
N ARG A 87 -6.11 33.60 3.26
CA ARG A 87 -5.19 34.21 2.29
C ARG A 87 -5.14 33.44 0.97
N LEU A 88 -4.85 32.13 0.98
CA LEU A 88 -4.57 31.38 -0.25
C LEU A 88 -5.82 30.88 -0.98
N ARG A 89 -6.78 30.30 -0.24
CA ARG A 89 -8.02 29.70 -0.76
C ARG A 89 -7.85 28.86 -2.04
N PRO A 90 -7.02 27.80 -2.03
CA PRO A 90 -6.87 26.92 -3.18
C PRO A 90 -8.16 26.14 -3.47
N ASP A 91 -8.46 25.92 -4.75
CA ASP A 91 -9.63 25.14 -5.19
C ASP A 91 -9.54 23.66 -4.78
N ALA A 92 -8.31 23.15 -4.67
CA ALA A 92 -7.99 21.77 -4.34
C ALA A 92 -6.72 21.71 -3.48
N VAL A 93 -6.73 20.84 -2.46
CA VAL A 93 -5.57 20.60 -1.59
C VAL A 93 -5.27 19.11 -1.55
N ILE A 94 -3.99 18.75 -1.62
CA ILE A 94 -3.50 17.38 -1.44
C ILE A 94 -2.79 17.31 -0.06
N PRO A 95 -3.49 16.92 1.01
CA PRO A 95 -2.91 16.86 2.36
C PRO A 95 -2.11 15.57 2.57
N LEU A 96 -0.84 15.72 2.91
CA LEU A 96 0.10 14.62 3.18
C LEU A 96 0.51 14.68 4.66
N ARG A 97 -0.01 13.75 5.47
CA ARG A 97 0.13 13.75 6.95
C ARG A 97 1.05 12.68 7.51
N ILE A 98 1.55 11.80 6.64
CA ILE A 98 2.44 10.69 6.97
C ILE A 98 3.61 10.68 5.98
N SER A 99 4.64 9.91 6.30
CA SER A 99 5.77 9.76 5.38
C SER A 99 5.38 9.02 4.09
N LEU A 100 6.06 9.37 2.99
CA LEU A 100 5.80 8.86 1.66
C LEU A 100 6.77 7.71 1.35
N ASP A 101 6.25 6.48 1.33
CA ASP A 101 6.95 5.35 0.73
C ASP A 101 6.94 5.46 -0.81
N ASP A 102 7.71 4.61 -1.49
CA ASP A 102 7.88 4.69 -2.95
C ASP A 102 6.55 4.57 -3.72
N GLU A 103 5.60 3.78 -3.21
CA GLU A 103 4.28 3.65 -3.79
C GLU A 103 3.49 4.97 -3.68
N ARG A 104 3.46 5.58 -2.49
CA ARG A 104 2.83 6.89 -2.26
C ARG A 104 3.50 8.02 -3.03
N ARG A 105 4.81 7.98 -3.22
CA ARG A 105 5.54 8.95 -4.06
C ARG A 105 5.04 8.86 -5.50
N HIS A 106 4.94 7.64 -6.04
CA HIS A 106 4.39 7.41 -7.37
C HIS A 106 2.94 7.91 -7.49
N TYR A 107 2.07 7.57 -6.54
CA TYR A 107 0.68 8.05 -6.55
C TYR A 107 0.57 9.57 -6.42
N LEU A 108 1.41 10.22 -5.60
CA LEU A 108 1.39 11.67 -5.49
C LEU A 108 1.67 12.32 -6.83
N LEU A 109 2.66 11.81 -7.58
CA LEU A 109 2.98 12.30 -8.93
C LEU A 109 1.77 12.18 -9.86
N ASP A 110 1.09 11.03 -9.86
CA ASP A 110 -0.15 10.79 -10.62
C ASP A 110 -1.25 11.80 -10.28
N VAL A 111 -1.43 12.10 -8.99
CA VAL A 111 -2.43 13.07 -8.54
C VAL A 111 -2.06 14.49 -8.97
N VAL A 112 -0.82 14.96 -8.71
CA VAL A 112 -0.44 16.34 -9.07
C VAL A 112 -0.41 16.57 -10.58
N MET A 113 -0.21 15.52 -11.39
CA MET A 113 -0.34 15.62 -12.84
C MET A 113 -1.75 15.92 -13.31
N GLN A 114 -2.73 15.29 -12.67
CA GLN A 114 -4.13 15.46 -13.01
C GLN A 114 -4.70 16.75 -12.41
N TYR A 115 -4.10 17.21 -11.31
CA TYR A 115 -4.49 18.42 -10.59
C TYR A 115 -3.30 19.38 -10.43
N PRO A 116 -2.74 19.93 -11.53
CA PRO A 116 -1.51 20.75 -11.48
C PRO A 116 -1.68 22.06 -10.70
N ASN A 117 -2.92 22.50 -10.48
CA ASN A 117 -3.24 23.69 -9.68
C ASN A 117 -3.55 23.36 -8.21
N ALA A 118 -3.52 22.09 -7.81
CA ALA A 118 -3.73 21.72 -6.42
C ALA A 118 -2.51 22.12 -5.57
N LEU A 119 -2.77 22.56 -4.34
CA LEU A 119 -1.72 22.83 -3.36
C LEU A 119 -1.40 21.54 -2.60
N VAL A 120 -0.15 21.09 -2.68
CA VAL A 120 0.34 19.99 -1.84
C VAL A 120 0.69 20.55 -0.46
N LEU A 121 0.06 19.99 0.57
CA LEU A 121 0.27 20.39 1.96
C LEU A 121 0.88 19.23 2.74
N TYR A 122 2.18 19.29 2.99
CA TYR A 122 2.90 18.28 3.77
C TYR A 122 3.00 18.73 5.23
N ASP A 123 2.29 18.05 6.12
CA ASP A 123 2.35 18.27 7.57
C ASP A 123 2.46 16.90 8.23
N PRO A 124 3.65 16.26 8.17
CA PRO A 124 3.86 15.00 8.84
C PRO A 124 3.72 15.28 10.33
N SER A 125 2.60 14.83 10.89
CA SER A 125 2.37 14.78 12.32
C SER A 125 2.43 13.32 12.77
N PRO A 126 3.62 12.67 12.82
CA PRO A 126 3.71 11.33 13.34
C PRO A 126 3.22 11.33 14.80
N PRO A 127 2.37 10.37 15.21
CA PRO A 127 2.06 10.15 16.63
C PRO A 127 3.34 9.93 17.47
N VAL A 128 4.38 9.40 16.82
CA VAL A 128 5.70 9.08 17.39
C VAL A 128 6.63 10.29 17.50
N ALA A 129 6.35 11.38 16.78
CA ALA A 129 7.20 12.58 16.76
C ALA A 129 7.12 13.40 18.05
N PHE A 130 6.55 12.87 19.12
CA PHE A 130 6.49 13.50 20.42
C PHE A 130 7.12 12.62 21.53
N ASP A 131 7.64 11.44 21.18
CA ASP A 131 8.41 10.57 22.07
C ASP A 131 9.92 10.67 21.72
N GLU A 132 10.79 10.94 22.70
CA GLU A 132 12.24 11.09 22.46
C GLU A 132 12.89 9.78 21.99
N TRP A 133 12.31 8.62 22.32
CA TRP A 133 12.92 7.31 22.09
C TRP A 133 12.85 6.79 20.65
N GLU A 134 12.07 7.41 19.74
CA GLU A 134 11.93 6.96 18.34
C GLU A 134 12.11 8.10 17.32
N PHE A 135 12.53 9.30 17.75
CA PHE A 135 12.65 10.47 16.87
C PHE A 135 13.62 10.28 15.69
N GLU A 136 14.74 9.58 15.90
CA GLU A 136 15.72 9.29 14.84
C GLU A 136 15.15 8.41 13.71
N GLN A 137 14.23 7.48 14.02
CA GLN A 137 13.59 6.61 13.02
C GLN A 137 12.60 7.36 12.14
N VAL A 138 12.14 8.53 12.59
CA VAL A 138 11.11 9.36 11.93
C VAL A 138 11.73 10.55 11.19
N ALA A 139 12.86 11.06 11.67
CA ALA A 139 13.54 12.21 11.05
C ALA A 139 14.11 11.89 9.65
N ALA A 140 14.67 10.68 9.46
CA ALA A 140 15.25 10.29 8.17
C ALA A 140 14.21 10.18 7.03
N PRO A 141 13.04 9.53 7.22
CA PRO A 141 11.98 9.52 6.19
C PRO A 141 11.44 10.91 5.84
N VAL A 142 11.23 11.79 6.82
CA VAL A 142 10.72 13.16 6.57
C VAL A 142 11.73 13.97 5.76
N LEU A 143 13.03 13.79 6.02
CA LEU A 143 14.09 14.41 5.24
C LEU A 143 14.05 13.98 3.77
N GLU A 144 13.87 12.69 3.50
CA GLU A 144 13.73 12.17 2.14
C GLU A 144 12.47 12.72 1.46
N ASP A 145 11.36 12.79 2.19
CA ASP A 145 10.10 13.34 1.69
C ASP A 145 10.26 14.83 1.31
N LEU A 146 10.98 15.63 2.12
CA LEU A 146 11.24 17.04 1.79
C LEU A 146 12.08 17.21 0.52
N LYS A 147 12.99 16.28 0.21
CA LYS A 147 13.75 16.30 -1.05
C LYS A 147 12.86 15.94 -2.22
N PHE A 148 12.08 14.87 -2.09
CA PHE A 148 11.11 14.47 -3.11
C PHE A 148 10.07 15.57 -3.38
N LEU A 149 9.61 16.26 -2.34
CA LEU A 149 8.67 17.36 -2.47
C LEU A 149 9.26 18.62 -3.12
N GLU A 150 10.58 18.83 -3.02
CA GLU A 150 11.28 19.84 -3.82
C GLU A 150 11.13 19.52 -5.32
N GLU A 151 11.28 18.24 -5.72
CA GLU A 151 11.06 17.81 -7.11
C GLU A 151 9.59 17.97 -7.53
N VAL A 152 8.64 17.62 -6.66
CA VAL A 152 7.19 17.83 -6.91
C VAL A 152 6.85 19.31 -7.11
N SER A 153 7.62 20.22 -6.52
CA SER A 153 7.41 21.67 -6.65
C SER A 153 7.62 22.20 -8.07
N GLU A 154 8.27 21.43 -8.94
CA GLU A 154 8.37 21.73 -10.36
C GLU A 154 7.00 21.65 -11.07
N ILE A 155 6.03 20.96 -10.48
CA ILE A 155 4.74 20.64 -11.08
C ILE A 155 3.60 21.33 -10.32
N ALA A 156 3.62 21.30 -8.99
CA ALA A 156 2.57 21.81 -8.13
C ALA A 156 3.14 22.75 -7.06
N SER A 157 2.31 23.60 -6.47
CA SER A 157 2.74 24.39 -5.31
C SER A 157 2.79 23.51 -4.07
N VAL A 158 3.84 23.62 -3.26
CA VAL A 158 4.07 22.80 -2.08
C VAL A 158 4.32 23.68 -0.85
N ILE A 159 3.57 23.43 0.22
CA ILE A 159 3.89 23.93 1.57
C ILE A 159 4.15 22.75 2.48
N ALA A 160 5.35 22.71 3.07
CA ALA A 160 5.72 21.74 4.09
C ALA A 160 5.81 22.40 5.46
N ALA A 161 5.14 21.87 6.49
CA ALA A 161 5.31 22.30 7.88
C ALA A 161 5.98 21.19 8.69
N VAL A 162 7.20 21.45 9.18
CA VAL A 162 8.00 20.43 9.84
C VAL A 162 8.58 20.91 11.18
N PRO A 163 8.88 20.00 12.12
CA PRO A 163 9.64 20.33 13.31
C PRO A 163 11.05 20.84 12.93
N SER A 164 11.54 21.88 13.60
CA SER A 164 12.88 22.44 13.37
C SER A 164 14.00 21.41 13.55
N GLU A 165 13.75 20.36 14.33
CA GLU A 165 14.67 19.29 14.66
C GLU A 165 14.86 18.28 13.50
N VAL A 166 14.01 18.33 12.47
CA VAL A 166 14.00 17.39 11.32
C VAL A 166 14.53 18.02 10.03
N ALA A 167 14.56 19.35 9.94
CA ALA A 167 14.94 20.02 8.71
C ALA A 167 16.46 19.95 8.48
N PRO A 168 16.93 19.38 7.36
CA PRO A 168 18.34 19.45 7.01
C PRO A 168 18.66 20.92 6.75
N GLY A 169 19.72 21.45 7.35
CA GLY A 169 20.00 22.88 7.30
C GLY A 169 19.89 23.49 5.89
N GLU A 170 20.26 22.77 4.83
CA GLU A 170 20.24 23.25 3.44
C GLU A 170 18.84 23.60 2.90
N ILE A 171 17.83 22.74 3.10
CA ILE A 171 16.44 23.01 2.66
C ILE A 171 15.85 24.17 3.47
N ALA A 172 16.10 24.20 4.79
CA ALA A 172 15.64 25.27 5.67
C ALA A 172 16.31 26.62 5.33
N LEU A 173 17.58 26.63 4.91
CA LEU A 173 18.27 27.85 4.50
C LEU A 173 17.71 28.41 3.17
N LYS A 174 17.34 27.52 2.24
CA LYS A 174 16.87 27.91 0.90
C LYS A 174 15.38 28.29 0.89
N TYR A 175 14.52 27.45 1.45
CA TYR A 175 13.06 27.58 1.36
C TYR A 175 12.38 27.85 2.71
N GLY A 176 13.16 27.93 3.79
CA GLY A 176 12.63 27.99 5.15
C GLY A 176 11.97 29.31 5.52
N VAL A 177 10.86 29.21 6.24
CA VAL A 177 10.26 30.26 7.07
C VAL A 177 10.30 29.77 8.52
N VAL A 178 11.01 30.49 9.38
CA VAL A 178 11.11 30.14 10.80
C VAL A 178 9.83 30.57 11.52
N PHE A 179 9.16 29.60 12.14
CA PHE A 179 7.95 29.82 12.92
C PHE A 179 8.27 29.84 14.41
N ASP A 180 8.24 31.04 15.02
CA ASP A 180 8.35 31.22 16.47
C ASP A 180 7.15 32.01 17.03
N ALA A 181 6.33 31.30 17.80
CA ALA A 181 5.14 31.84 18.45
C ALA A 181 5.33 32.12 19.95
N ARG A 182 6.55 31.98 20.48
CA ARG A 182 6.84 32.20 21.92
C ARG A 182 6.95 33.70 22.22
N ARG A 183 5.80 34.36 22.34
CA ARG A 183 5.70 35.79 22.67
C ARG A 183 4.72 36.00 23.84
N PRO A 184 5.09 36.72 24.89
CA PRO A 184 4.20 37.01 26.02
C PRO A 184 2.87 37.62 25.59
N GLU A 185 2.87 38.52 24.60
CA GLU A 185 1.66 39.18 24.11
C GLU A 185 0.71 38.20 23.42
N LEU A 186 1.26 37.28 22.62
CA LEU A 186 0.48 36.25 21.94
C LEU A 186 -0.05 35.21 22.94
N ALA A 187 0.78 34.79 23.90
CA ALA A 187 0.37 33.90 24.99
C ALA A 187 -0.73 34.53 25.85
N ALA A 188 -0.63 35.82 26.17
CA ALA A 188 -1.66 36.56 26.90
C ALA A 188 -2.98 36.60 26.14
N ALA A 189 -2.94 36.84 24.83
CA ALA A 189 -4.13 36.86 23.98
C ALA A 189 -4.80 35.48 23.91
N VAL A 190 -4.03 34.39 23.76
CA VAL A 190 -4.55 33.02 23.79
C VAL A 190 -5.15 32.68 25.16
N LEU A 191 -4.45 32.98 26.26
CA LEU A 191 -4.97 32.75 27.60
C LEU A 191 -6.29 33.50 27.83
N ARG A 192 -6.35 34.77 27.42
CA ARG A 192 -7.57 35.60 27.53
C ARG A 192 -8.73 35.00 26.75
N GLU A 193 -8.50 34.65 25.49
CA GLU A 193 -9.53 34.09 24.63
C GLU A 193 -10.02 32.74 25.16
N TYR A 194 -9.12 31.88 25.63
CA TYR A 194 -9.48 30.51 26.01
C TYR A 194 -10.05 30.40 27.43
N ALA A 195 -9.68 31.32 28.33
CA ALA A 195 -10.29 31.45 29.65
C ALA A 195 -11.53 32.37 29.68
N GLN A 196 -11.72 33.16 28.61
CA GLN A 196 -12.73 34.22 28.47
C GLN A 196 -12.62 35.32 29.56
N CYS A 197 -11.40 35.59 30.04
CA CYS A 197 -11.09 36.68 30.97
C CYS A 197 -9.60 36.99 31.06
N ASP A 198 -9.23 38.10 31.72
CA ASP A 198 -7.83 38.53 31.78
C ASP A 198 -6.96 37.62 32.67
N PRO A 199 -5.76 37.22 32.20
CA PRO A 199 -4.83 36.42 32.99
C PRO A 199 -4.09 37.27 34.05
N PRO A 200 -3.70 36.65 35.19
CA PRO A 200 -2.83 37.29 36.18
C PRO A 200 -1.51 37.80 35.61
N ALA A 201 -0.96 38.84 36.24
CA ALA A 201 0.34 39.41 35.86
C ALA A 201 1.44 38.34 35.89
N GLY A 202 2.30 38.32 34.86
CA GLY A 202 3.41 37.36 34.74
C GLY A 202 3.01 35.93 34.37
N LEU A 203 1.72 35.60 34.24
CA LEU A 203 1.29 34.29 33.73
C LEU A 203 1.60 34.15 32.23
N ALA A 204 1.38 35.20 31.45
CA ALA A 204 1.67 35.22 30.02
C ALA A 204 3.16 35.00 29.71
N GLU A 205 4.06 35.59 30.51
CA GLU A 205 5.51 35.38 30.40
C GLU A 205 5.90 33.93 30.71
N ARG A 206 5.26 33.31 31.70
CA ARG A 206 5.47 31.89 32.03
C ARG A 206 4.96 30.99 30.90
N ALA A 207 3.76 31.24 30.39
CA ALA A 207 3.17 30.48 29.30
C ALA A 207 3.97 30.61 27.99
N ALA A 208 4.55 31.79 27.72
CA ALA A 208 5.39 32.03 26.54
C ALA A 208 6.71 31.25 26.54
N ARG A 209 7.11 30.64 27.67
CA ARG A 209 8.26 29.70 27.71
C ARG A 209 7.96 28.37 27.03
N TYR A 210 6.69 28.06 26.83
CA TYR A 210 6.20 26.83 26.21
C TYR A 210 5.74 27.09 24.76
N PRO A 211 5.57 26.04 23.95
CA PRO A 211 4.86 26.16 22.67
C PRO A 211 3.43 26.67 22.86
N LEU A 212 2.86 27.36 21.86
CA LEU A 212 1.57 28.06 21.99
C LEU A 212 0.41 27.17 22.44
N ILE A 213 0.45 25.87 22.11
CA ILE A 213 -0.52 24.88 22.59
C ILE A 213 -0.62 24.84 24.12
N ALA A 214 0.46 25.13 24.86
CA ALA A 214 0.45 25.19 26.31
C ALA A 214 -0.41 26.33 26.85
N ALA A 215 -0.35 27.51 26.21
CA ALA A 215 -1.21 28.64 26.56
C ALA A 215 -2.69 28.31 26.29
N ALA A 216 -2.98 27.60 25.20
CA ALA A 216 -4.33 27.11 24.90
C ALA A 216 -4.82 26.14 25.98
N LEU A 217 -4.04 25.09 26.32
CA LEU A 217 -4.41 24.13 27.37
C LEU A 217 -4.61 24.82 28.73
N ALA A 218 -3.69 25.71 29.12
CA ALA A 218 -3.78 26.47 30.36
C ALA A 218 -5.02 27.38 30.39
N GLY A 219 -5.34 28.06 29.28
CA GLY A 219 -6.54 28.88 29.16
C GLY A 219 -7.82 28.08 29.33
N VAL A 220 -7.93 26.91 28.68
CA VAL A 220 -9.09 26.02 28.82
C VAL A 220 -9.21 25.51 30.26
N MET A 221 -8.10 25.12 30.88
CA MET A 221 -8.10 24.75 32.30
C MET A 221 -8.55 25.90 33.19
N ALA A 222 -8.19 27.14 32.87
CA ALA A 222 -8.61 28.33 33.59
C ALA A 222 -10.03 28.81 33.25
N GLY A 223 -10.79 28.10 32.39
CA GLY A 223 -12.15 28.48 31.99
C GLY A 223 -13.03 28.89 33.18
N GLY A 224 -13.69 30.04 33.06
CA GLY A 224 -14.40 30.68 34.19
C GLY A 224 -13.45 31.35 35.20
N CYS A 225 -12.27 31.78 34.77
CA CYS A 225 -11.23 32.48 35.53
C CYS A 225 -10.61 31.72 36.70
N LYS A 226 -10.55 30.40 36.61
CA LYS A 226 -9.94 29.51 37.60
C LYS A 226 -8.41 29.42 37.41
N TRP A 227 -7.73 30.55 37.53
CA TRP A 227 -6.30 30.66 37.20
C TRP A 227 -5.38 29.82 38.09
N SER A 228 -5.73 29.61 39.36
CA SER A 228 -4.88 28.88 40.31
C SER A 228 -4.52 27.47 39.86
N GLU A 229 -5.44 26.77 39.20
CA GLU A 229 -5.19 25.42 38.68
C GLU A 229 -4.24 25.43 37.48
N ALA A 230 -4.44 26.38 36.57
CA ALA A 230 -3.59 26.54 35.39
C ALA A 230 -2.17 26.98 35.76
N GLU A 231 -2.03 27.89 36.73
CA GLU A 231 -0.74 28.32 37.27
C GLU A 231 0.02 27.17 37.93
N ALA A 232 -0.66 26.37 38.76
CA ALA A 232 -0.06 25.22 39.42
C ALA A 232 0.41 24.16 38.40
N ALA A 233 -0.38 23.89 37.36
CA ALA A 233 -0.02 22.96 36.30
C ALA A 233 1.21 23.44 35.50
N LEU A 234 1.25 24.74 35.14
CA LEU A 234 2.40 25.35 34.45
C LEU A 234 3.67 25.37 35.32
N GLU A 235 3.54 25.55 36.63
CA GLU A 235 4.68 25.51 37.56
C GLU A 235 5.26 24.09 37.67
N LYS A 236 4.38 23.10 37.85
CA LYS A 236 4.77 21.68 37.96
C LYS A 236 5.33 21.11 36.65
N ALA A 237 4.84 21.60 35.51
CA ALA A 237 5.32 21.21 34.19
C ALA A 237 6.76 21.65 33.89
N ARG A 238 7.29 22.68 34.55
CA ARG A 238 8.70 23.12 34.47
C ARG A 238 9.27 23.27 33.04
N GLY A 239 8.46 23.68 32.08
CA GLY A 239 8.85 23.85 30.68
C GLY A 239 8.49 22.68 29.76
N ASP A 240 8.03 21.55 30.31
CA ASP A 240 7.62 20.38 29.55
C ASP A 240 6.13 20.43 29.17
N VAL A 241 5.87 20.54 27.86
CA VAL A 241 4.51 20.61 27.30
C VAL A 241 3.75 19.29 27.44
N PHE A 242 4.44 18.14 27.48
CA PHE A 242 3.79 16.84 27.63
C PHE A 242 3.30 16.61 29.05
N THR A 243 4.09 17.03 30.04
CA THR A 243 3.65 17.09 31.43
C THR A 243 2.42 18.00 31.58
N LEU A 244 2.40 19.19 30.96
CA LEU A 244 1.21 20.04 31.01
C LEU A 244 -0.01 19.37 30.37
N ALA A 245 0.18 18.67 29.25
CA ALA A 245 -0.87 17.92 28.58
C ALA A 245 -1.40 16.77 29.46
N LEU A 246 -0.53 16.12 30.23
CA LEU A 246 -0.91 15.11 31.22
C LEU A 246 -1.85 15.68 32.29
N TYR A 247 -1.53 16.85 32.88
CA TYR A 247 -2.43 17.53 33.82
C TYR A 247 -3.77 17.91 33.18
N TYR A 248 -3.74 18.40 31.95
CA TYR A 248 -4.96 18.72 31.20
C TYR A 248 -5.83 17.46 30.99
N VAL A 249 -5.24 16.36 30.51
CA VAL A 249 -5.95 15.10 30.27
C VAL A 249 -6.58 14.56 31.57
N ASP A 250 -5.81 14.52 32.66
CA ASP A 250 -6.29 14.04 33.96
C ASP A 250 -7.48 14.88 34.46
N LYS A 251 -7.42 16.20 34.30
CA LYS A 251 -8.54 17.10 34.60
C LYS A 251 -9.78 16.82 33.76
N ILE A 252 -9.64 16.58 32.45
CA ILE A 252 -10.78 16.26 31.57
C ILE A 252 -11.40 14.90 31.93
N LEU A 253 -10.57 13.91 32.28
CA LEU A 253 -11.04 12.61 32.75
C LEU A 253 -11.77 12.73 34.10
N GLY A 254 -11.28 13.60 34.99
CA GLY A 254 -11.87 13.87 36.30
C GLY A 254 -11.84 12.66 37.22
N ALA A 255 -10.85 11.79 37.10
CA ALA A 255 -10.73 10.59 37.92
C ALA A 255 -10.31 10.96 39.36
N SER A 256 -11.17 10.65 40.32
CA SER A 256 -11.02 11.05 41.72
C SER A 256 -10.93 9.87 42.69
N THR A 257 -11.35 8.67 42.26
CA THR A 257 -11.33 7.46 43.09
C THR A 257 -10.46 6.35 42.48
N PRO A 258 -9.94 5.42 43.30
CA PRO A 258 -9.24 4.24 42.80
C PRO A 258 -10.04 3.41 41.79
N GLY A 259 -11.37 3.36 41.94
CA GLY A 259 -12.26 2.66 41.02
C GLY A 259 -12.35 3.32 39.64
N GLU A 260 -12.49 4.66 39.61
CA GLU A 260 -12.52 5.43 38.36
C GLU A 260 -11.20 5.30 37.58
N ILE A 261 -10.07 5.40 38.29
CA ILE A 261 -8.72 5.23 37.71
C ILE A 261 -8.57 3.84 37.10
N ARG A 262 -8.96 2.79 37.85
CA ARG A 262 -8.91 1.40 37.37
C ARG A 262 -9.76 1.21 36.12
N ALA A 263 -10.99 1.73 36.09
CA ALA A 263 -11.84 1.62 34.91
C ALA A 263 -11.21 2.32 33.69
N LEU A 264 -10.84 3.60 33.82
CA LEU A 264 -10.23 4.39 32.74
C LEU A 264 -8.94 3.75 32.21
N SER A 265 -8.11 3.18 33.08
CA SER A 265 -6.87 2.50 32.70
C SER A 265 -7.06 1.28 31.79
N ARG A 266 -8.27 0.69 31.75
CA ARG A 266 -8.58 -0.41 30.81
C ARG A 266 -8.82 0.07 29.40
N LEU A 267 -9.44 1.24 29.23
CA LEU A 267 -9.83 1.75 27.91
C LEU A 267 -8.75 2.64 27.27
N ILE A 268 -8.04 3.45 28.06
CA ILE A 268 -7.04 4.41 27.55
C ILE A 268 -5.95 3.73 26.70
N PRO A 269 -5.31 2.61 27.13
CA PRO A 269 -4.29 1.95 26.31
C PRO A 269 -4.83 1.41 24.99
N LEU A 270 -6.06 0.87 24.99
CA LEU A 270 -6.71 0.33 23.80
C LEU A 270 -6.98 1.43 22.78
N ARG A 271 -7.56 2.52 23.29
CA ARG A 271 -7.88 3.73 22.55
C ARG A 271 -6.64 4.41 21.98
N TYR A 272 -5.55 4.47 22.74
CA TYR A 272 -4.29 5.08 22.30
C TYR A 272 -3.73 4.34 21.09
N ILE A 273 -3.75 3.01 21.11
CA ILE A 273 -3.20 2.18 20.04
C ILE A 273 -4.06 2.25 18.77
N THR A 274 -5.39 2.26 18.89
CA THR A 274 -6.28 2.41 17.73
C THR A 274 -6.24 3.81 17.12
N ALA A 275 -5.92 4.83 17.91
CA ALA A 275 -5.79 6.21 17.44
C ALA A 275 -4.54 6.45 16.59
N PHE A 276 -3.52 5.58 16.69
CA PHE A 276 -2.20 5.81 16.09
C PHE A 276 -2.26 6.23 14.62
N LEU A 277 -2.98 5.48 13.77
CA LEU A 277 -3.04 5.72 12.33
C LEU A 277 -4.08 6.75 11.88
N GLN A 278 -4.83 7.34 12.81
CA GLN A 278 -5.95 8.20 12.46
C GLN A 278 -5.58 9.70 12.42
N PRO A 279 -6.24 10.53 11.60
CA PRO A 279 -6.11 11.98 11.72
C PRO A 279 -6.62 12.47 13.08
N PRO A 280 -6.09 13.59 13.62
CA PRO A 280 -6.70 14.23 14.80
C PRO A 280 -8.20 14.50 14.57
N TYR A 281 -9.00 14.34 15.63
CA TYR A 281 -10.46 14.56 15.72
C TYR A 281 -11.34 13.56 14.98
N SER A 282 -10.76 12.58 14.31
CA SER A 282 -11.54 11.42 13.87
C SER A 282 -11.96 10.59 15.09
N PHE A 283 -13.09 9.92 14.95
CA PHE A 283 -13.54 8.98 15.97
C PHE A 283 -12.72 7.69 15.91
N VAL A 284 -12.16 7.33 17.07
CA VAL A 284 -11.38 6.11 17.28
C VAL A 284 -12.25 4.99 17.86
N ILE A 285 -13.30 5.40 18.59
CA ILE A 285 -14.37 4.56 19.16
C ILE A 285 -15.70 5.33 18.96
N PRO A 286 -16.82 4.68 18.61
CA PRO A 286 -18.09 5.38 18.46
C PRO A 286 -18.49 6.00 19.80
N LEU A 287 -18.98 7.24 19.79
CA LEU A 287 -19.34 7.94 21.03
C LEU A 287 -20.41 7.16 21.80
N GLY A 288 -21.39 6.61 21.07
CA GLY A 288 -22.41 5.76 21.65
C GLY A 288 -21.81 4.58 22.41
N LEU A 289 -20.83 3.87 21.85
CA LEU A 289 -20.16 2.76 22.56
C LEU A 289 -19.43 3.23 23.83
N VAL A 290 -18.78 4.40 23.80
CA VAL A 290 -18.15 4.98 25.01
C VAL A 290 -19.19 5.31 26.09
N GLU A 291 -20.35 5.84 25.72
CA GLU A 291 -21.46 6.09 26.65
C GLU A 291 -21.94 4.80 27.34
N ARG A 292 -22.04 3.69 26.60
CA ARG A 292 -22.40 2.38 27.16
C ARG A 292 -21.31 1.91 28.12
N TRP A 293 -20.04 2.10 27.77
CA TRP A 293 -18.89 1.75 28.60
C TRP A 293 -18.89 2.48 29.96
N PHE A 294 -19.22 3.78 30.01
CA PHE A 294 -19.38 4.50 31.29
C PHE A 294 -20.41 3.81 32.20
N ARG A 295 -21.55 3.38 31.65
CA ARG A 295 -22.58 2.65 32.41
C ARG A 295 -22.09 1.28 32.88
N TRP A 296 -21.37 0.56 32.02
CA TRP A 296 -20.83 -0.77 32.34
C TRP A 296 -19.80 -0.74 33.48
N GLU A 297 -19.01 0.33 33.58
CA GLU A 297 -18.04 0.55 34.65
C GLU A 297 -18.64 1.26 35.88
N GLY A 298 -19.92 1.65 35.83
CA GLY A 298 -20.58 2.38 36.92
C GLY A 298 -20.03 3.78 37.15
N LEU A 299 -19.46 4.41 36.10
CA LEU A 299 -18.84 5.71 36.16
C LEU A 299 -19.87 6.84 35.94
N PRO A 300 -19.69 8.01 36.59
CA PRO A 300 -20.48 9.19 36.24
C PRO A 300 -20.15 9.62 34.80
N TYR A 301 -21.19 9.81 33.99
CA TYR A 301 -21.00 10.25 32.61
C TYR A 301 -20.52 11.71 32.58
N ARG A 302 -19.34 11.93 31.97
CA ARG A 302 -18.76 13.25 31.72
C ARG A 302 -18.53 13.40 30.23
N ARG A 303 -19.18 14.38 29.60
CA ARG A 303 -19.14 14.54 28.14
C ARG A 303 -17.72 14.84 27.62
N GLY A 304 -16.95 15.67 28.32
CA GLY A 304 -15.54 15.93 27.98
C GLY A 304 -14.69 14.66 27.99
N ALA A 305 -14.81 13.85 29.03
CA ALA A 305 -14.10 12.56 29.14
C ALA A 305 -14.55 11.56 28.06
N ALA A 306 -15.86 11.48 27.77
CA ALA A 306 -16.37 10.58 26.74
C ALA A 306 -15.84 10.96 25.35
N LEU A 307 -15.80 12.25 25.00
CA LEU A 307 -15.23 12.73 23.74
C LEU A 307 -13.71 12.52 23.67
N LEU A 308 -12.99 12.69 24.79
CA LEU A 308 -11.56 12.42 24.86
C LEU A 308 -11.23 10.95 24.54
N LEU A 309 -12.05 10.04 25.05
CA LEU A 309 -11.95 8.59 24.80
C LEU A 309 -12.47 8.20 23.41
N ALA A 310 -13.48 8.88 22.87
CA ALA A 310 -14.08 8.54 21.59
C ALA A 310 -13.31 9.07 20.38
N GLN A 311 -12.63 10.22 20.50
CA GLN A 311 -11.99 10.91 19.37
C GLN A 311 -10.50 11.10 19.58
N LYS A 312 -9.72 10.94 18.52
CA LYS A 312 -8.32 11.36 18.50
C LYS A 312 -8.24 12.87 18.76
N GLN A 313 -7.26 13.31 19.50
CA GLN A 313 -7.02 14.70 19.85
C GLN A 313 -5.76 15.21 19.17
N HIS A 314 -5.44 16.48 19.44
CA HIS A 314 -4.14 17.06 19.09
C HIS A 314 -2.99 16.17 19.60
N PRO A 315 -1.91 15.96 18.83
CA PRO A 315 -0.81 15.06 19.21
C PRO A 315 -0.19 15.29 20.59
N VAL A 316 -0.15 16.55 21.06
CA VAL A 316 0.31 16.89 22.42
C VAL A 316 -0.63 16.33 23.50
N VAL A 317 -1.93 16.36 23.28
CA VAL A 317 -2.93 15.75 24.18
C VAL A 317 -2.86 14.22 24.12
N GLU A 318 -2.63 13.67 22.92
CA GLU A 318 -2.37 12.23 22.72
C GLU A 318 -1.13 11.75 23.48
N ALA A 319 -0.06 12.54 23.50
CA ALA A 319 1.13 12.23 24.30
C ALA A 319 0.80 12.16 25.80
N GLY A 320 -0.04 13.08 26.31
CA GLY A 320 -0.55 13.02 27.67
C GLY A 320 -1.35 11.75 27.97
N LEU A 321 -2.24 11.34 27.05
CA LEU A 321 -2.97 10.06 27.14
C LEU A 321 -2.02 8.84 27.09
N GLY A 322 -0.99 8.88 26.25
CA GLY A 322 0.04 7.86 26.15
C GLY A 322 0.84 7.71 27.46
N LEU A 323 1.22 8.82 28.09
CA LEU A 323 1.87 8.82 29.40
C LEU A 323 0.97 8.19 30.49
N LEU A 324 -0.32 8.53 30.53
CA LEU A 324 -1.28 7.85 31.42
C LEU A 324 -1.38 6.35 31.12
N ALA A 325 -1.45 5.96 29.84
CA ALA A 325 -1.50 4.57 29.43
C ALA A 325 -0.28 3.77 29.93
N ILE A 326 0.91 4.36 29.79
CA ILE A 326 2.17 3.76 30.25
C ILE A 326 2.20 3.63 31.78
N MET A 327 1.85 4.69 32.51
CA MET A 327 1.81 4.68 33.97
C MET A 327 0.81 3.65 34.51
N ALA A 328 -0.35 3.53 33.87
CA ALA A 328 -1.32 2.50 34.19
C ALA A 328 -0.76 1.10 33.93
N ALA A 329 -0.12 0.86 32.78
CA ALA A 329 0.30 -0.46 32.34
C ALA A 329 1.58 -1.00 33.03
N TYR A 330 2.52 -0.15 33.42
CA TYR A 330 3.85 -0.55 33.89
C TYR A 330 4.11 -0.26 35.38
N GLU A 331 5.10 -0.94 35.96
CA GLU A 331 5.72 -0.56 37.23
C GLU A 331 6.87 0.41 36.94
N VAL A 332 6.55 1.71 36.93
CA VAL A 332 7.54 2.77 36.74
C VAL A 332 7.77 3.45 38.09
N GLU A 333 9.03 3.59 38.51
CA GLU A 333 9.35 4.45 39.64
C GLU A 333 9.01 5.91 39.29
N PRO A 334 8.12 6.59 40.05
CA PRO A 334 7.70 7.94 39.71
C PRO A 334 8.87 8.92 39.86
N LYS A 335 9.24 9.60 38.77
CA LYS A 335 10.03 10.85 38.85
C LYS A 335 9.20 11.92 39.59
N ASP A 336 9.85 12.97 40.12
CA ASP A 336 9.17 13.99 40.95
C ASP A 336 7.90 14.59 40.31
N VAL A 337 7.91 14.80 39.00
CA VAL A 337 6.77 15.32 38.21
C VAL A 337 5.60 14.33 38.10
N LEU A 338 5.87 13.03 38.21
CA LEU A 338 4.88 11.95 38.09
C LEU A 338 4.29 11.53 39.45
N ARG A 339 4.77 12.08 40.57
CA ARG A 339 4.25 11.77 41.91
C ARG A 339 2.77 12.15 42.07
N ASP A 340 2.36 13.24 41.43
CA ASP A 340 0.97 13.69 41.43
C ASP A 340 0.03 12.67 40.75
N PHE A 341 0.59 11.81 39.89
CA PHE A 341 -0.11 10.74 39.17
C PHE A 341 0.17 9.35 39.76
N ALA A 342 0.77 9.26 40.95
CA ALA A 342 0.97 7.99 41.65
C ALA A 342 -0.32 7.14 41.77
N PRO A 343 -1.53 7.71 41.99
CA PRO A 343 -2.76 6.93 41.98
C PRO A 343 -2.98 6.11 40.69
N TRP A 344 -2.57 6.62 39.52
CA TRP A 344 -2.64 5.89 38.25
C TRP A 344 -1.70 4.68 38.21
N ILE A 345 -0.52 4.81 38.82
CA ILE A 345 0.46 3.72 38.93
C ILE A 345 -0.04 2.65 39.91
N THR A 346 -0.59 3.08 41.05
CA THR A 346 -1.03 2.20 42.15
C THR A 346 -2.36 1.51 41.88
N HIS A 347 -3.32 2.21 41.27
CA HIS A 347 -4.70 1.72 41.11
C HIS A 347 -5.06 1.36 39.66
N GLY A 348 -4.24 1.75 38.69
CA GLY A 348 -4.40 1.35 37.30
C GLY A 348 -4.36 -0.17 37.11
N GLU A 349 -5.18 -0.65 36.19
CA GLU A 349 -5.21 -2.04 35.75
C GLU A 349 -3.94 -2.33 34.93
N LYS A 350 -3.18 -3.35 35.35
CA LYS A 350 -1.92 -3.71 34.69
C LYS A 350 -2.21 -4.52 33.43
N HIS A 351 -1.53 -4.18 32.34
CA HIS A 351 -1.69 -4.84 31.04
C HIS A 351 -0.32 -5.14 30.43
N ASP A 352 -0.21 -6.28 29.75
CA ASP A 352 1.00 -6.64 28.99
C ASP A 352 1.03 -5.83 27.69
N ALA A 353 1.58 -4.61 27.75
CA ALA A 353 1.61 -3.71 26.60
C ALA A 353 2.49 -4.24 25.44
N GLY A 354 3.37 -5.21 25.70
CA GLY A 354 4.13 -5.92 24.67
C GLY A 354 3.26 -6.72 23.72
N LYS A 355 2.07 -7.17 24.16
CA LYS A 355 1.09 -7.86 23.29
C LYS A 355 0.44 -6.93 22.28
N PHE A 356 0.15 -5.69 22.66
CA PHE A 356 -0.54 -4.76 21.77
C PHE A 356 0.35 -4.19 20.66
N LYS A 357 1.67 -4.07 20.90
CA LYS A 357 2.64 -3.59 19.88
C LYS A 357 2.85 -4.56 18.72
N ARG A 358 2.56 -5.85 18.90
CA ARG A 358 2.83 -6.90 17.91
C ARG A 358 1.64 -7.18 16.98
N ASN A 359 0.42 -6.80 17.38
CA ASN A 359 -0.79 -7.14 16.66
C ASN A 359 -1.94 -6.16 17.02
N PRO A 360 -2.44 -5.32 16.09
CA PRO A 360 -3.57 -4.41 16.35
C PRO A 360 -4.86 -5.16 16.73
N PHE A 361 -5.01 -6.43 16.35
CA PHE A 361 -6.16 -7.26 16.73
C PHE A 361 -6.13 -7.66 18.21
N SER A 362 -4.96 -7.66 18.87
CA SER A 362 -4.87 -7.92 20.32
C SER A 362 -5.60 -6.86 21.15
N VAL A 363 -5.76 -5.64 20.62
CA VAL A 363 -6.55 -4.58 21.24
C VAL A 363 -8.03 -4.97 21.32
N ALA A 364 -8.60 -5.43 20.20
CA ALA A 364 -10.00 -5.84 20.17
C ALA A 364 -10.23 -7.13 20.98
N GLU A 365 -9.32 -8.10 20.93
CA GLU A 365 -9.41 -9.30 21.78
C GLU A 365 -9.42 -8.96 23.27
N PHE A 366 -8.58 -8.01 23.70
CA PHE A 366 -8.57 -7.56 25.07
C PHE A 366 -9.85 -6.82 25.45
N PHE A 367 -10.34 -5.90 24.61
CA PHE A 367 -11.64 -5.25 24.82
C PHE A 367 -12.77 -6.29 25.00
N LEU A 368 -12.81 -7.30 24.12
CA LEU A 368 -13.79 -8.37 24.17
C LEU A 368 -13.65 -9.26 25.40
N SER A 369 -12.43 -9.49 25.90
CA SER A 369 -12.21 -10.24 27.14
C SER A 369 -12.83 -9.57 28.38
N LEU A 370 -12.95 -8.23 28.36
CA LEU A 370 -13.54 -7.45 29.45
C LEU A 370 -15.03 -7.16 29.23
N TYR A 371 -15.42 -6.86 27.99
CA TYR A 371 -16.71 -6.27 27.67
C TYR A 371 -17.52 -7.03 26.62
N GLY A 372 -17.03 -8.17 26.12
CA GLY A 372 -17.66 -8.93 25.03
C GLY A 372 -19.11 -9.33 25.31
N ASP A 373 -19.39 -9.87 26.51
CA ASP A 373 -20.75 -10.26 26.89
C ASP A 373 -21.70 -9.05 27.00
N ARG A 374 -21.21 -7.94 27.56
CA ARG A 374 -21.98 -6.69 27.67
C ARG A 374 -22.25 -6.06 26.30
N LEU A 375 -21.24 -6.07 25.42
CA LEU A 375 -21.39 -5.63 24.03
C LEU A 375 -22.43 -6.49 23.32
N ARG A 376 -22.35 -7.82 23.45
CA ARG A 376 -23.32 -8.76 22.86
C ARG A 376 -24.74 -8.49 23.33
N GLU A 377 -24.92 -8.21 24.62
CA GLU A 377 -26.22 -7.86 25.18
C GLU A 377 -26.76 -6.54 24.60
N GLU A 378 -25.94 -5.48 24.55
CA GLU A 378 -26.34 -4.19 23.95
C GLU A 378 -26.66 -4.33 22.46
N VAL A 379 -25.86 -5.10 21.72
CA VAL A 379 -26.14 -5.39 20.30
C VAL A 379 -27.47 -6.13 20.14
N SER A 380 -27.72 -7.16 20.95
CA SER A 380 -28.98 -7.92 20.90
C SER A 380 -30.21 -7.03 21.13
N LYS A 381 -30.14 -6.09 22.08
CA LYS A 381 -31.22 -5.11 22.38
C LYS A 381 -31.60 -4.23 21.20
N THR A 382 -30.70 -4.02 20.24
CA THR A 382 -30.99 -3.17 19.06
C THR A 382 -32.03 -3.80 18.12
N GLY A 383 -32.12 -5.14 18.08
CA GLY A 383 -32.93 -5.86 17.08
C GLY A 383 -32.45 -5.69 15.63
N CYS A 384 -31.36 -4.95 15.40
CA CYS A 384 -30.87 -4.49 14.10
C CYS A 384 -30.03 -5.54 13.33
N TRP A 385 -30.42 -6.81 13.37
CA TRP A 385 -29.58 -7.90 12.86
C TRP A 385 -29.26 -7.77 11.35
N ARG A 386 -30.19 -7.26 10.54
CA ARG A 386 -29.97 -7.00 9.10
C ARG A 386 -28.91 -5.91 8.89
N ARG A 387 -29.00 -4.82 9.65
CA ARG A 387 -28.01 -3.74 9.62
C ARG A 387 -26.63 -4.23 10.06
N ILE A 388 -26.56 -5.05 11.12
CA ILE A 388 -25.30 -5.64 11.59
C ILE A 388 -24.70 -6.60 10.57
N ALA A 389 -25.51 -7.44 9.91
CA ALA A 389 -25.03 -8.26 8.81
C ALA A 389 -24.45 -7.38 7.69
N TYR A 390 -25.18 -6.37 7.23
CA TYR A 390 -24.71 -5.44 6.21
C TYR A 390 -23.38 -4.78 6.57
N LEU A 391 -23.29 -4.17 7.76
CA LEU A 391 -22.07 -3.52 8.26
C LEU A 391 -20.91 -4.51 8.40
N GLY A 392 -21.20 -5.73 8.87
CA GLY A 392 -20.21 -6.78 9.04
C GLY A 392 -19.58 -7.25 7.74
N GLY A 393 -20.39 -7.38 6.70
CA GLY A 393 -19.92 -7.67 5.34
C GLY A 393 -19.13 -6.53 4.73
N LEU A 394 -19.61 -5.29 4.90
CA LEU A 394 -18.96 -4.07 4.42
C LEU A 394 -17.58 -3.84 5.07
N ALA A 395 -17.48 -4.07 6.39
CA ALA A 395 -16.25 -3.89 7.17
C ALA A 395 -15.09 -4.79 6.70
N GLN A 396 -15.37 -5.92 6.03
CA GLN A 396 -14.34 -6.79 5.45
C GLN A 396 -13.62 -6.16 4.26
N TYR A 397 -14.17 -5.09 3.67
CA TYR A 397 -13.68 -4.52 2.41
C TYR A 397 -13.33 -3.04 2.46
N THR A 398 -14.12 -2.24 3.18
CA THR A 398 -13.91 -0.78 3.22
C THR A 398 -13.81 -0.25 4.65
N PHE A 399 -13.29 0.96 4.78
CA PHE A 399 -13.28 1.75 6.02
C PHE A 399 -14.56 2.61 6.16
N ASP A 400 -15.30 2.80 5.07
CA ASP A 400 -16.48 3.67 5.02
C ASP A 400 -17.77 2.88 5.31
N ALA A 401 -18.72 3.48 6.04
CA ALA A 401 -19.99 2.87 6.40
C ALA A 401 -21.15 3.52 5.62
N TYR A 402 -21.31 3.14 4.35
CA TYR A 402 -22.33 3.70 3.46
C TYR A 402 -23.42 2.69 3.10
N GLY A 403 -24.57 3.18 2.63
CA GLY A 403 -25.69 2.35 2.18
C GLY A 403 -26.40 1.62 3.32
N GLY A 404 -27.44 0.86 2.98
CA GLY A 404 -28.31 0.16 3.95
C GLY A 404 -29.20 1.09 4.78
N GLU A 405 -30.22 0.53 5.42
CA GLU A 405 -31.14 1.30 6.27
C GLU A 405 -30.48 1.58 7.65
N PRO A 406 -30.42 2.86 8.08
CA PRO A 406 -29.91 3.20 9.40
C PRO A 406 -30.68 2.51 10.52
N CYS A 407 -29.97 2.14 11.59
CA CYS A 407 -30.59 1.45 12.72
C CYS A 407 -29.87 1.80 14.04
N ALA A 408 -30.46 1.48 15.19
CA ALA A 408 -29.87 1.72 16.51
C ALA A 408 -28.50 1.05 16.72
N ALA A 409 -28.13 0.07 15.89
CA ALA A 409 -26.79 -0.50 15.85
C ALA A 409 -25.71 0.48 15.37
N ASP A 410 -26.07 1.51 14.59
CA ASP A 410 -25.12 2.50 14.09
C ASP A 410 -24.45 3.24 15.26
N ASP A 411 -25.19 3.57 16.34
CA ASP A 411 -24.63 4.15 17.57
C ASP A 411 -23.45 3.35 18.19
N LEU A 412 -23.36 2.06 17.90
CA LEU A 412 -22.33 1.16 18.44
C LEU A 412 -21.15 0.94 17.50
N PHE A 413 -21.31 1.19 16.19
CA PHE A 413 -20.32 0.79 15.18
C PHE A 413 -19.99 1.85 14.12
N VAL A 414 -20.83 2.86 13.97
CA VAL A 414 -20.74 3.87 12.92
C VAL A 414 -20.77 5.25 13.55
N GLN A 415 -19.93 6.14 13.06
CA GLN A 415 -19.90 7.53 13.50
C GLN A 415 -19.63 8.42 12.29
N ASP A 416 -20.47 9.42 12.10
CA ASP A 416 -20.41 10.36 10.96
C ASP A 416 -20.40 9.66 9.59
N GLY A 417 -21.05 8.50 9.49
CA GLY A 417 -21.11 7.69 8.25
C GLY A 417 -19.86 6.83 8.01
N GLU A 418 -18.96 6.71 8.98
CA GLU A 418 -17.71 5.95 8.86
C GLU A 418 -17.59 4.90 9.96
N PHE A 419 -16.84 3.83 9.71
CA PHE A 419 -16.45 2.92 10.77
C PHE A 419 -15.30 3.52 11.57
N THR A 420 -15.41 3.50 12.89
CA THR A 420 -14.24 3.79 13.72
C THR A 420 -13.24 2.61 13.67
N PRO A 421 -11.95 2.83 13.92
CA PRO A 421 -10.95 1.77 14.04
C PRO A 421 -11.36 0.61 14.94
N LEU A 422 -11.91 0.89 16.13
CA LEU A 422 -12.36 -0.18 17.03
C LEU A 422 -13.55 -0.94 16.42
N SER A 423 -14.50 -0.24 15.80
CA SER A 423 -15.66 -0.87 15.14
C SER A 423 -15.24 -1.83 14.03
N LEU A 424 -14.27 -1.43 13.20
CA LEU A 424 -13.70 -2.30 12.18
C LEU A 424 -13.11 -3.56 12.80
N LEU A 425 -12.27 -3.42 13.82
CA LEU A 425 -11.67 -4.58 14.49
C LEU A 425 -12.75 -5.50 15.09
N LEU A 426 -13.77 -4.95 15.75
CA LEU A 426 -14.85 -5.73 16.35
C LEU A 426 -15.72 -6.45 15.32
N LEU A 427 -15.97 -5.82 14.16
CA LEU A 427 -16.74 -6.40 13.06
C LEU A 427 -15.92 -7.35 12.18
N THR A 428 -14.59 -7.27 12.20
CA THR A 428 -13.68 -8.15 11.45
C THR A 428 -13.30 -9.43 12.21
N ILE A 429 -13.09 -9.37 13.54
CA ILE A 429 -12.75 -10.57 14.35
C ILE A 429 -14.04 -11.33 14.76
N THR A 430 -14.83 -11.71 13.76
CA THR A 430 -16.22 -12.19 13.94
C THR A 430 -16.34 -13.42 14.84
N GLY A 431 -15.36 -14.34 14.75
CA GLY A 431 -15.33 -15.58 15.54
C GLY A 431 -15.04 -15.39 17.02
N LYS A 432 -14.56 -14.21 17.45
CA LYS A 432 -14.28 -13.87 18.87
C LYS A 432 -15.17 -12.76 19.41
N SER A 433 -15.69 -11.87 18.56
CA SER A 433 -16.39 -10.67 19.04
C SER A 433 -17.77 -10.91 19.63
N GLY A 434 -18.42 -12.02 19.31
CA GLY A 434 -19.77 -12.34 19.79
C GLY A 434 -20.87 -11.43 19.23
N VAL A 435 -20.52 -10.39 18.45
CA VAL A 435 -21.46 -9.44 17.83
C VAL A 435 -22.49 -10.17 16.97
N TYR A 436 -22.04 -11.07 16.11
CA TYR A 436 -22.92 -11.88 15.26
C TYR A 436 -23.68 -12.95 16.06
N ALA A 437 -23.06 -13.50 17.11
CA ALA A 437 -23.68 -14.46 18.01
C ALA A 437 -24.82 -13.84 18.84
N ALA A 438 -24.92 -12.51 18.92
CA ALA A 438 -26.07 -11.80 19.50
C ALA A 438 -27.40 -12.09 18.79
N PHE A 439 -27.33 -12.54 17.54
CA PHE A 439 -28.48 -12.82 16.67
C PHE A 439 -28.51 -14.28 16.19
N ALA A 440 -27.99 -15.22 16.98
CA ALA A 440 -28.01 -16.63 16.63
C ALA A 440 -29.45 -17.18 16.45
N ASP A 441 -30.42 -16.61 17.18
CA ASP A 441 -31.85 -16.87 17.05
C ASP A 441 -32.41 -16.46 15.66
N LYS A 442 -31.73 -15.56 14.95
CA LYS A 442 -32.07 -15.11 13.60
C LYS A 442 -31.46 -15.94 12.49
N SER A 443 -30.75 -17.02 12.81
CA SER A 443 -30.11 -17.90 11.82
C SER A 443 -31.09 -18.48 10.79
N GLY A 444 -32.33 -18.79 11.19
CA GLY A 444 -33.37 -19.27 10.26
C GLY A 444 -33.80 -18.19 9.25
N GLU A 445 -34.06 -16.97 9.74
CA GLU A 445 -34.39 -15.81 8.89
C GLU A 445 -33.22 -15.45 7.96
N ALA A 446 -32.01 -15.40 8.50
CA ALA A 446 -30.78 -15.12 7.76
C ALA A 446 -30.52 -16.15 6.66
N LEU A 447 -30.78 -17.44 6.93
CA LEU A 447 -30.67 -18.50 5.92
C LEU A 447 -31.71 -18.31 4.80
N GLY A 448 -32.95 -17.97 5.15
CA GLY A 448 -34.00 -17.71 4.16
C GLY A 448 -33.68 -16.53 3.24
N GLU A 449 -33.14 -15.44 3.79
CA GLU A 449 -32.69 -14.28 3.00
C GLU A 449 -31.48 -14.60 2.13
N LEU A 450 -30.55 -15.41 2.63
CA LEU A 450 -29.41 -15.88 1.85
C LEU A 450 -29.84 -16.82 0.71
N GLU A 451 -30.83 -17.67 0.94
CA GLU A 451 -31.42 -18.53 -0.08
C GLU A 451 -32.11 -17.68 -1.16
N ALA A 452 -32.87 -16.65 -0.77
CA ALA A 452 -33.46 -15.70 -1.70
C ALA A 452 -32.39 -15.00 -2.55
N PHE A 453 -31.26 -14.58 -1.95
CA PHE A 453 -30.11 -14.05 -2.67
C PHE A 453 -29.57 -15.05 -3.71
N LEU A 454 -29.34 -16.30 -3.31
CA LEU A 454 -28.86 -17.36 -4.20
C LEU A 454 -29.85 -17.69 -5.33
N GLU A 455 -31.17 -17.57 -5.10
CA GLU A 455 -32.18 -17.78 -6.15
C GLU A 455 -32.30 -16.59 -7.11
N ARG A 456 -32.16 -15.35 -6.63
CA ARG A 456 -32.03 -14.15 -7.50
C ARG A 456 -30.80 -14.30 -8.40
N TRP A 457 -29.68 -14.69 -7.79
CA TRP A 457 -28.42 -15.00 -8.47
C TRP A 457 -28.59 -16.07 -9.56
N ARG A 458 -29.25 -17.20 -9.26
CA ARG A 458 -29.53 -18.26 -10.25
C ARG A 458 -30.43 -17.83 -11.40
N ARG A 459 -31.29 -16.83 -11.19
CA ARG A 459 -32.16 -16.27 -12.22
C ARG A 459 -31.46 -15.24 -13.10
N GLY A 460 -30.18 -14.94 -12.83
CA GLY A 460 -29.41 -13.93 -13.55
C GLY A 460 -29.90 -12.50 -13.29
N GLU A 461 -30.56 -12.27 -12.15
CA GLU A 461 -30.93 -10.91 -11.75
C GLU A 461 -29.67 -10.11 -11.40
N THR A 462 -29.67 -8.80 -11.69
CA THR A 462 -28.57 -7.92 -11.32
C THR A 462 -28.43 -7.86 -9.79
N ILE A 463 -27.23 -8.18 -9.31
CA ILE A 463 -26.86 -8.11 -7.90
C ILE A 463 -26.05 -6.85 -7.69
N THR A 464 -26.48 -6.02 -6.74
CA THR A 464 -25.74 -4.81 -6.39
C THR A 464 -24.55 -5.15 -5.49
N VAL A 465 -23.55 -4.28 -5.45
CA VAL A 465 -22.43 -4.41 -4.49
C VAL A 465 -22.94 -4.45 -3.04
N GLY A 466 -24.02 -3.70 -2.74
CA GLY A 466 -24.69 -3.73 -1.45
C GLY A 466 -25.32 -5.10 -1.11
N ASP A 467 -25.99 -5.74 -2.07
CA ASP A 467 -26.50 -7.11 -1.90
C ASP A 467 -25.36 -8.09 -1.57
N ALA A 468 -24.20 -7.92 -2.22
CA ALA A 468 -23.03 -8.77 -2.02
C ALA A 468 -22.44 -8.61 -0.61
N TYR A 469 -22.29 -7.38 -0.11
CA TYR A 469 -21.88 -7.13 1.28
C TYR A 469 -22.89 -7.71 2.27
N TYR A 470 -24.18 -7.54 2.01
CA TYR A 470 -25.22 -8.10 2.87
C TYR A 470 -25.14 -9.63 2.96
N ALA A 471 -25.02 -10.31 1.82
CA ALA A 471 -24.89 -11.77 1.74
C ALA A 471 -23.66 -12.29 2.51
N LEU A 472 -22.53 -11.57 2.46
CA LEU A 472 -21.37 -11.92 3.29
C LEU A 472 -21.68 -11.79 4.78
N GLY A 473 -22.31 -10.68 5.16
CA GLY A 473 -22.79 -10.44 6.51
C GLY A 473 -23.64 -11.57 7.07
N LEU A 474 -24.59 -12.04 6.27
CA LEU A 474 -25.42 -13.19 6.59
C LEU A 474 -24.57 -14.46 6.76
N SER A 475 -23.58 -14.70 5.91
CA SER A 475 -22.66 -15.83 6.06
C SER A 475 -21.84 -15.75 7.36
N LEU A 476 -21.40 -14.56 7.77
CA LEU A 476 -20.70 -14.34 9.05
C LEU A 476 -21.63 -14.60 10.25
N LEU A 477 -22.89 -14.20 10.15
CA LEU A 477 -23.92 -14.50 11.16
C LEU A 477 -24.13 -16.02 11.29
N LEU A 478 -24.34 -16.71 10.18
CA LEU A 478 -24.54 -18.16 10.17
C LEU A 478 -23.30 -18.92 10.68
N ALA A 479 -22.09 -18.43 10.39
CA ALA A 479 -20.85 -18.99 10.93
C ALA A 479 -20.80 -18.95 12.46
N SER A 480 -21.33 -17.88 13.04
CA SER A 480 -21.34 -17.65 14.49
C SER A 480 -22.48 -18.37 15.20
N ALA A 481 -23.60 -18.62 14.51
CA ALA A 481 -24.78 -19.28 15.08
C ALA A 481 -24.65 -20.82 15.20
N GLY A 482 -23.63 -21.43 14.60
CA GLY A 482 -23.43 -22.89 14.68
C GLY A 482 -24.47 -23.71 13.90
N VAL A 483 -24.62 -23.41 12.61
CA VAL A 483 -25.63 -24.03 11.73
C VAL A 483 -25.29 -25.46 11.30
N GLY A 484 -26.25 -26.16 10.68
CA GLY A 484 -26.03 -27.48 10.07
C GLY A 484 -25.22 -27.42 8.75
N ARG A 485 -24.78 -28.60 8.27
CA ARG A 485 -23.96 -28.75 7.05
C ARG A 485 -24.57 -28.08 5.81
N GLU A 486 -25.87 -28.20 5.60
CA GLU A 486 -26.55 -27.68 4.41
C GLU A 486 -26.56 -26.14 4.40
N ALA A 487 -26.97 -25.53 5.51
CA ALA A 487 -26.92 -24.08 5.72
C ALA A 487 -25.48 -23.54 5.60
N ALA A 488 -24.50 -24.27 6.15
CA ALA A 488 -23.09 -23.91 6.00
C ALA A 488 -22.64 -23.92 4.55
N GLY A 489 -23.07 -24.90 3.76
CA GLY A 489 -22.80 -24.94 2.32
C GLY A 489 -23.39 -23.74 1.59
N ARG A 490 -24.63 -23.35 1.89
CA ARG A 490 -25.28 -22.16 1.29
C ARG A 490 -24.55 -20.87 1.64
N ALA A 491 -24.20 -20.69 2.92
CA ALA A 491 -23.42 -19.55 3.40
C ALA A 491 -22.06 -19.42 2.69
N LEU A 492 -21.33 -20.52 2.54
CA LEU A 492 -20.04 -20.52 1.84
C LEU A 492 -20.17 -20.25 0.35
N ARG A 493 -21.22 -20.75 -0.30
CA ARG A 493 -21.50 -20.42 -1.71
C ARG A 493 -21.75 -18.93 -1.88
N ALA A 494 -22.64 -18.34 -1.07
CA ALA A 494 -22.90 -16.90 -1.13
C ALA A 494 -21.62 -16.06 -0.90
N ALA A 495 -20.79 -16.46 0.08
CA ALA A 495 -19.51 -15.79 0.35
C ALA A 495 -18.51 -15.90 -0.81
N ALA A 496 -18.42 -17.08 -1.46
CA ALA A 496 -17.57 -17.29 -2.62
C ALA A 496 -18.00 -16.42 -3.82
N LEU A 497 -19.31 -16.27 -4.02
CA LEU A 497 -19.88 -15.44 -5.08
C LEU A 497 -19.60 -13.96 -4.87
N MET A 498 -19.75 -13.49 -3.63
CA MET A 498 -19.42 -12.13 -3.26
C MET A 498 -17.95 -11.79 -3.57
N LEU A 499 -17.00 -12.70 -3.23
CA LEU A 499 -15.57 -12.48 -3.48
C LEU A 499 -15.29 -12.21 -4.97
N ARG A 500 -16.02 -12.87 -5.86
CA ARG A 500 -15.91 -12.64 -7.31
C ARG A 500 -16.38 -11.25 -7.72
N SER A 501 -17.47 -10.75 -7.14
CA SER A 501 -18.05 -9.44 -7.50
C SER A 501 -17.26 -8.24 -6.96
N ILE A 502 -16.53 -8.39 -5.85
CA ILE A 502 -15.82 -7.28 -5.19
C ILE A 502 -14.32 -7.26 -5.54
N TYR A 503 -13.77 -8.34 -6.10
CA TYR A 503 -12.35 -8.43 -6.48
C TYR A 503 -11.87 -7.31 -7.41
N GLU A 504 -12.75 -6.78 -8.26
CA GLU A 504 -12.42 -5.70 -9.19
C GLU A 504 -12.22 -4.33 -8.50
N SER A 505 -12.59 -4.17 -7.21
CA SER A 505 -12.66 -2.85 -6.53
C SER A 505 -11.85 -2.69 -5.22
N ALA A 506 -11.24 -3.73 -4.66
CA ALA A 506 -10.74 -3.68 -3.26
C ALA A 506 -9.32 -4.22 -3.03
N HIS A 507 -8.35 -3.31 -2.91
CA HIS A 507 -6.91 -3.60 -2.76
C HIS A 507 -6.32 -3.40 -1.34
N GLU A 508 -7.10 -3.01 -0.30
CA GLU A 508 -6.48 -2.36 0.88
C GLU A 508 -6.54 -3.11 2.23
N LYS A 509 -7.06 -4.35 2.37
CA LYS A 509 -7.12 -5.05 3.68
C LYS A 509 -6.55 -6.47 3.69
N PRO A 510 -5.88 -6.91 4.78
CA PRO A 510 -5.52 -8.32 4.99
C PRO A 510 -6.79 -9.18 5.12
N LYS A 511 -7.12 -9.94 4.08
CA LYS A 511 -8.38 -10.71 4.01
C LYS A 511 -8.32 -12.06 4.75
N GLU A 512 -7.20 -12.38 5.40
CA GLU A 512 -6.98 -13.63 6.15
C GLU A 512 -8.04 -13.85 7.25
N PHE A 513 -8.55 -12.77 7.86
CA PHE A 513 -9.60 -12.85 8.88
C PHE A 513 -10.92 -13.37 8.35
N LEU A 514 -11.24 -13.12 7.08
CA LEU A 514 -12.45 -13.67 6.48
C LEU A 514 -12.39 -15.20 6.46
N VAL A 515 -11.21 -15.77 6.24
CA VAL A 515 -10.99 -17.22 6.30
C VAL A 515 -11.19 -17.73 7.73
N TYR A 516 -10.63 -17.06 8.73
CA TYR A 516 -10.85 -17.43 10.14
C TYR A 516 -12.32 -17.32 10.56
N ALA A 517 -13.00 -16.26 10.14
CA ALA A 517 -14.39 -15.97 10.40
C ALA A 517 -15.35 -17.04 9.85
N LEU A 518 -15.10 -17.48 8.61
CA LEU A 518 -15.95 -18.47 7.92
C LEU A 518 -15.47 -19.91 8.12
N SER A 519 -14.31 -20.12 8.73
CA SER A 519 -13.74 -21.44 9.02
C SER A 519 -14.71 -22.40 9.75
N PRO A 520 -15.58 -21.96 10.69
CA PRO A 520 -16.59 -22.82 11.30
C PRO A 520 -17.52 -23.46 10.25
N LEU A 521 -17.95 -22.69 9.25
CA LEU A 521 -18.74 -23.21 8.12
C LEU A 521 -17.91 -24.17 7.28
N GLY A 522 -16.65 -23.84 7.02
CA GLY A 522 -15.73 -24.68 6.24
C GLY A 522 -15.50 -26.06 6.88
N ARG A 523 -15.49 -26.12 8.22
CA ARG A 523 -15.46 -27.40 8.94
C ARG A 523 -16.73 -28.23 8.73
N LEU A 524 -17.88 -27.64 8.47
CA LEU A 524 -19.14 -28.37 8.28
C LEU A 524 -19.36 -28.77 6.81
N ALA A 525 -18.97 -27.87 5.89
CA ALA A 525 -19.16 -27.98 4.45
C ALA A 525 -17.81 -27.87 3.71
N PRO A 526 -16.95 -28.91 3.78
CA PRO A 526 -15.60 -28.86 3.21
C PRO A 526 -15.56 -28.72 1.68
N ASN A 527 -16.61 -29.16 0.96
CA ASN A 527 -16.68 -28.99 -0.49
C ASN A 527 -16.87 -27.52 -0.86
N GLU A 528 -17.85 -26.85 -0.26
CA GLU A 528 -18.09 -25.42 -0.44
C GLU A 528 -16.95 -24.57 0.12
N TRP A 529 -16.22 -25.07 1.12
CA TRP A 529 -14.97 -24.44 1.57
C TRP A 529 -13.91 -24.40 0.46
N ALA A 530 -13.74 -25.49 -0.29
CA ALA A 530 -12.83 -25.50 -1.43
C ALA A 530 -13.25 -24.48 -2.52
N LEU A 531 -14.56 -24.30 -2.73
CA LEU A 531 -15.08 -23.24 -3.62
C LEU A 531 -14.76 -21.84 -3.11
N PHE A 532 -15.02 -21.56 -1.83
CA PHE A 532 -14.68 -20.29 -1.21
C PHE A 532 -13.17 -20.00 -1.30
N LEU A 533 -12.32 -20.96 -0.95
CA LEU A 533 -10.86 -20.81 -1.05
C LEU A 533 -10.38 -20.58 -2.49
N ALA A 534 -11.00 -21.23 -3.47
CA ALA A 534 -10.67 -21.03 -4.89
C ALA A 534 -10.95 -19.60 -5.38
N MET A 535 -11.98 -18.95 -4.84
CA MET A 535 -12.26 -17.54 -5.11
C MET A 535 -11.39 -16.60 -4.26
N PHE A 536 -11.02 -17.03 -3.05
CA PHE A 536 -10.15 -16.28 -2.15
C PHE A 536 -8.68 -16.23 -2.59
N ASP A 537 -8.19 -17.25 -3.28
CA ASP A 537 -6.79 -17.36 -3.76
C ASP A 537 -6.35 -16.21 -4.70
N GLY A 538 -7.29 -15.50 -5.31
CA GLY A 538 -6.99 -14.26 -6.06
C GLY A 538 -6.46 -13.12 -5.18
N VAL A 539 -6.62 -13.19 -3.86
CA VAL A 539 -6.22 -12.12 -2.94
C VAL A 539 -4.71 -12.13 -2.71
N ALA A 540 -4.05 -10.99 -2.94
CA ALA A 540 -2.62 -10.80 -2.67
C ALA A 540 -2.24 -11.20 -1.23
N GLY A 541 -1.14 -11.96 -1.08
CA GLY A 541 -0.64 -12.42 0.21
C GLY A 541 -1.38 -13.61 0.83
N SER A 542 -2.46 -14.11 0.23
CA SER A 542 -3.29 -15.19 0.81
C SER A 542 -2.66 -16.59 0.84
N GLY A 543 -1.55 -16.80 0.13
CA GLY A 543 -1.04 -18.14 -0.14
C GLY A 543 -0.70 -18.98 1.10
N ASN A 544 -0.27 -18.35 2.20
CA ASN A 544 0.05 -19.07 3.43
C ASN A 544 -1.19 -19.64 4.12
N ILE A 545 -2.25 -18.84 4.27
CA ILE A 545 -3.48 -19.27 4.93
C ILE A 545 -4.25 -20.29 4.09
N VAL A 546 -4.29 -20.10 2.76
CA VAL A 546 -4.90 -21.08 1.84
C VAL A 546 -4.16 -22.41 1.93
N ARG A 547 -2.82 -22.40 1.95
CA ARG A 547 -2.02 -23.62 2.10
C ARG A 547 -2.32 -24.34 3.42
N GLU A 548 -2.50 -23.61 4.52
CA GLU A 548 -2.88 -24.19 5.81
C GLU A 548 -4.26 -24.86 5.74
N GLU A 549 -5.27 -24.17 5.22
CA GLU A 549 -6.64 -24.67 5.13
C GLU A 549 -6.78 -25.87 4.17
N LEU A 550 -6.07 -25.87 3.04
CA LEU A 550 -6.05 -27.00 2.11
C LEU A 550 -5.56 -28.29 2.78
N ARG A 551 -4.54 -28.22 3.64
CA ARG A 551 -4.06 -29.38 4.41
C ARG A 551 -5.16 -29.95 5.31
N LYS A 552 -6.03 -29.09 5.87
CA LYS A 552 -7.13 -29.48 6.76
C LYS A 552 -8.30 -30.14 6.00
N ILE A 553 -8.60 -29.69 4.77
CA ILE A 553 -9.78 -30.16 4.03
C ILE A 553 -9.52 -31.22 2.95
N ARG A 554 -8.28 -31.43 2.49
CA ARG A 554 -7.97 -32.37 1.38
C ARG A 554 -8.62 -33.76 1.53
N ARG A 555 -8.60 -34.33 2.74
CA ARG A 555 -9.17 -35.68 3.00
C ARG A 555 -10.67 -35.68 3.32
N ARG A 556 -11.30 -34.51 3.39
CA ARG A 556 -12.68 -34.31 3.84
C ARG A 556 -13.62 -33.93 2.71
N VAL A 557 -13.09 -33.54 1.55
CA VAL A 557 -13.86 -33.30 0.34
C VAL A 557 -14.28 -34.62 -0.30
N ASP A 558 -15.57 -34.76 -0.61
CA ASP A 558 -16.16 -35.97 -1.18
C ASP A 558 -16.70 -35.77 -2.60
N LYS A 559 -16.92 -34.52 -3.01
CA LYS A 559 -17.38 -34.16 -4.36
C LYS A 559 -16.21 -34.07 -5.34
N GLU A 560 -16.43 -34.57 -6.55
CA GLU A 560 -15.44 -34.53 -7.64
C GLU A 560 -14.98 -33.10 -7.95
N TRP A 561 -15.91 -32.16 -8.01
CA TRP A 561 -15.60 -30.75 -8.26
C TRP A 561 -14.78 -30.10 -7.15
N ALA A 562 -15.01 -30.48 -5.89
CA ALA A 562 -14.22 -29.97 -4.77
C ALA A 562 -12.79 -30.51 -4.78
N ARG A 563 -12.61 -31.80 -5.13
CA ARG A 563 -11.27 -32.38 -5.35
C ARG A 563 -10.52 -31.66 -6.46
N ALA A 564 -11.20 -31.36 -7.56
CA ALA A 564 -10.63 -30.64 -8.69
C ALA A 564 -10.19 -29.22 -8.32
N LEU A 565 -10.99 -28.50 -7.51
CA LEU A 565 -10.61 -27.19 -6.97
C LEU A 565 -9.42 -27.25 -6.01
N VAL A 566 -9.36 -28.26 -5.14
CA VAL A 566 -8.18 -28.48 -4.27
C VAL A 566 -6.92 -28.72 -5.10
N ALA A 567 -7.01 -29.50 -6.17
CA ALA A 567 -5.89 -29.75 -7.08
C ALA A 567 -5.43 -28.47 -7.79
N MET A 568 -6.38 -27.69 -8.32
CA MET A 568 -6.13 -26.39 -8.93
C MET A 568 -5.45 -25.42 -7.96
N LEU A 569 -5.92 -25.34 -6.71
CA LEU A 569 -5.34 -24.48 -5.69
C LEU A 569 -3.90 -24.87 -5.33
N TYR A 570 -3.59 -26.17 -5.19
CA TYR A 570 -2.20 -26.60 -5.00
C TYR A 570 -1.29 -26.17 -6.16
N SER A 571 -1.80 -26.24 -7.40
CA SER A 571 -1.06 -25.81 -8.59
C SER A 571 -0.76 -24.31 -8.56
N LYS A 572 -1.77 -23.48 -8.25
CA LYS A 572 -1.59 -22.02 -8.13
C LYS A 572 -0.62 -21.60 -7.01
N LEU A 573 -0.56 -22.38 -5.94
CA LEU A 573 0.39 -22.17 -4.83
C LEU A 573 1.82 -22.69 -5.12
N GLY A 574 2.09 -23.20 -6.33
CA GLY A 574 3.38 -23.78 -6.72
C GLY A 574 3.69 -25.12 -6.04
N GLU A 575 2.69 -25.82 -5.51
CA GLU A 575 2.85 -27.15 -4.89
C GLU A 575 2.62 -28.28 -5.92
N ASP A 576 3.32 -28.22 -7.04
CA ASP A 576 3.11 -29.04 -8.25
C ASP A 576 2.93 -30.52 -7.94
N LYS A 577 3.82 -31.11 -7.13
CA LYS A 577 3.72 -32.54 -6.76
C LYS A 577 2.38 -32.88 -6.11
N LYS A 578 1.88 -32.03 -5.19
CA LYS A 578 0.59 -32.25 -4.52
C LYS A 578 -0.58 -31.97 -5.45
N ALA A 579 -0.47 -30.97 -6.32
CA ALA A 579 -1.45 -30.71 -7.37
C ALA A 579 -1.63 -31.95 -8.25
N CYS A 580 -0.54 -32.61 -8.61
CA CYS A 580 -0.56 -33.78 -9.48
C CYS A 580 -1.10 -35.05 -8.83
N GLU A 581 -0.77 -35.26 -7.57
CA GLU A 581 -1.42 -36.30 -6.78
C GLU A 581 -2.93 -36.04 -6.71
N ALA A 582 -3.34 -34.80 -6.43
CA ALA A 582 -4.75 -34.43 -6.32
C ALA A 582 -5.51 -34.53 -7.66
N PHE A 583 -4.92 -34.12 -8.79
CA PHE A 583 -5.53 -34.25 -10.12
C PHE A 583 -5.74 -35.72 -10.53
N ARG A 584 -4.89 -36.64 -10.08
CA ARG A 584 -5.09 -38.09 -10.30
C ARG A 584 -6.28 -38.65 -9.52
N GLU A 585 -6.66 -38.01 -8.42
CA GLU A 585 -7.82 -38.39 -7.61
C GLU A 585 -9.16 -37.93 -8.25
N VAL A 586 -9.12 -36.99 -9.22
CA VAL A 586 -10.29 -36.56 -9.99
C VAL A 586 -10.59 -37.57 -11.10
N ARG A 587 -11.74 -38.25 -10.98
CA ARG A 587 -12.16 -39.33 -11.88
C ARG A 587 -12.86 -38.81 -13.13
N ASP A 588 -13.63 -37.72 -12.99
CA ASP A 588 -14.32 -37.12 -14.13
C ASP A 588 -13.31 -36.46 -15.09
N ARG A 589 -13.18 -37.03 -16.29
CA ARG A 589 -12.20 -36.59 -17.28
C ARG A 589 -12.43 -35.14 -17.72
N SER A 590 -13.68 -34.77 -18.02
CA SER A 590 -14.02 -33.42 -18.48
C SER A 590 -13.66 -32.35 -17.45
N LEU A 591 -14.06 -32.58 -16.20
CA LEU A 591 -13.79 -31.67 -15.09
C LEU A 591 -12.30 -31.57 -14.78
N ARG A 592 -11.57 -32.69 -14.83
CA ARG A 592 -10.12 -32.70 -14.65
C ARG A 592 -9.41 -31.87 -15.72
N LEU A 593 -9.77 -32.05 -17.00
CA LEU A 593 -9.15 -31.31 -18.09
C LEU A 593 -9.40 -29.80 -17.99
N ILE A 594 -10.64 -29.39 -17.69
CA ILE A 594 -10.97 -27.96 -17.48
C ILE A 594 -10.19 -27.38 -16.30
N THR A 595 -10.14 -28.07 -15.17
CA THR A 595 -9.47 -27.55 -13.97
C THR A 595 -7.94 -27.56 -14.07
N GLU A 596 -7.36 -28.53 -14.78
CA GLU A 596 -5.94 -28.52 -15.14
C GLU A 596 -5.62 -27.34 -16.07
N ALA A 597 -6.49 -27.06 -17.04
CA ALA A 597 -6.38 -25.92 -17.95
C ALA A 597 -6.54 -24.57 -17.25
N MET A 598 -7.43 -24.47 -16.25
CA MET A 598 -7.58 -23.27 -15.42
C MET A 598 -6.39 -23.07 -14.46
N ALA A 599 -5.69 -24.15 -14.11
CA ALA A 599 -4.52 -24.09 -13.26
C ALA A 599 -3.29 -23.56 -14.00
N ALA A 600 -3.06 -24.02 -15.25
CA ALA A 600 -2.09 -23.61 -16.28
C ALA A 600 -0.61 -23.37 -15.90
N ALA A 601 -0.33 -22.78 -14.73
CA ALA A 601 0.99 -22.44 -14.22
C ALA A 601 1.83 -23.67 -13.83
N ALA A 602 1.19 -24.74 -13.34
CA ALA A 602 1.87 -25.95 -12.85
C ALA A 602 1.18 -27.22 -13.35
N ILE A 603 1.84 -27.86 -14.31
CA ILE A 603 1.36 -29.06 -15.00
C ILE A 603 2.15 -30.29 -14.54
N CYS A 604 1.48 -31.43 -14.56
CA CYS A 604 1.94 -32.65 -13.94
C CYS A 604 2.91 -33.49 -14.74
N GLY A 605 4.20 -33.26 -14.50
CA GLY A 605 5.30 -34.09 -14.96
C GLY A 605 5.61 -33.94 -16.45
N GLY A 606 6.85 -34.25 -16.81
CA GLY A 606 7.33 -34.21 -18.20
C GLY A 606 7.61 -32.79 -18.71
N ASP A 607 7.66 -32.67 -20.04
CA ASP A 607 7.82 -31.42 -20.77
C ASP A 607 6.52 -30.60 -20.68
N LYS A 608 6.57 -29.47 -19.96
CA LYS A 608 5.42 -28.60 -19.69
C LYS A 608 4.75 -28.13 -20.98
N CYS A 609 5.52 -27.77 -22.00
CA CYS A 609 4.98 -27.28 -23.26
C CYS A 609 4.22 -28.39 -23.99
N LYS A 610 4.81 -29.59 -24.11
CA LYS A 610 4.15 -30.74 -24.76
C LYS A 610 2.86 -31.16 -24.06
N ARG A 611 2.83 -31.11 -22.72
CA ARG A 611 1.62 -31.44 -21.98
C ARG A 611 0.53 -30.38 -22.18
N MET A 612 0.88 -29.10 -22.30
CA MET A 612 -0.07 -28.03 -22.65
C MET A 612 -0.63 -28.19 -24.06
N GLU A 613 0.20 -28.54 -25.04
CA GLU A 613 -0.25 -28.81 -26.42
C GLU A 613 -1.28 -29.94 -26.42
N LYS A 614 -0.94 -31.06 -25.76
CA LYS A 614 -1.86 -32.18 -25.59
C LYS A 614 -3.13 -31.78 -24.83
N LEU A 615 -3.02 -30.92 -23.82
CA LEU A 615 -4.18 -30.44 -23.07
C LEU A 615 -5.11 -29.61 -23.96
N ALA A 616 -4.56 -28.74 -24.82
CA ALA A 616 -5.34 -27.97 -25.79
C ALA A 616 -6.08 -28.90 -26.78
N GLU A 617 -5.44 -29.96 -27.25
CA GLU A 617 -6.09 -30.99 -28.10
C GLU A 617 -7.21 -31.71 -27.34
N GLU A 618 -6.95 -32.16 -26.12
CA GLU A 618 -7.92 -32.89 -25.29
C GLU A 618 -9.12 -32.04 -24.89
N LEU A 619 -8.93 -30.72 -24.70
CA LEU A 619 -10.00 -29.75 -24.43
C LEU A 619 -11.05 -29.71 -25.56
N GLY A 620 -10.63 -29.93 -26.82
CA GLY A 620 -11.54 -29.98 -27.97
C GLY A 620 -12.56 -31.12 -27.91
N GLY A 621 -12.27 -32.18 -27.13
CA GLY A 621 -13.16 -33.32 -26.91
C GLY A 621 -13.86 -33.32 -25.55
N VAL A 622 -13.84 -32.21 -24.81
CA VAL A 622 -14.55 -32.12 -23.53
C VAL A 622 -16.06 -32.12 -23.78
N ALA A 623 -16.77 -32.91 -22.99
CA ALA A 623 -18.22 -32.98 -23.00
C ALA A 623 -18.77 -32.62 -21.62
N LEU A 624 -20.03 -32.15 -21.59
CA LEU A 624 -20.71 -31.72 -20.37
C LEU A 624 -21.10 -32.91 -19.47
N SER A 625 -20.14 -33.41 -18.70
CA SER A 625 -20.30 -34.54 -17.77
C SER A 625 -21.17 -34.19 -16.55
N PRO A 626 -21.75 -35.18 -15.84
CA PRO A 626 -22.53 -34.90 -14.62
C PRO A 626 -21.76 -34.11 -13.56
N ALA A 627 -20.48 -34.43 -13.34
CA ALA A 627 -19.64 -33.73 -12.36
C ALA A 627 -19.33 -32.29 -12.80
N LEU A 628 -19.11 -32.07 -14.11
CA LEU A 628 -18.92 -30.73 -14.66
C LEU A 628 -20.22 -29.90 -14.57
N LYS A 629 -21.39 -30.49 -14.83
CA LYS A 629 -22.69 -29.82 -14.62
C LYS A 629 -22.87 -29.37 -13.18
N GLU A 630 -22.48 -30.21 -12.22
CA GLU A 630 -22.54 -29.86 -10.79
C GLU A 630 -21.58 -28.71 -10.48
N PHE A 631 -20.33 -28.77 -10.97
CA PHE A 631 -19.34 -27.69 -10.82
C PHE A 631 -19.85 -26.34 -11.35
N LEU A 632 -20.42 -26.33 -12.55
CA LEU A 632 -20.90 -25.09 -13.18
C LEU A 632 -22.08 -24.49 -12.42
N LYS A 633 -23.00 -25.33 -11.89
CA LYS A 633 -24.12 -24.88 -11.05
C LYS A 633 -23.68 -24.23 -9.74
N VAL A 634 -22.52 -24.60 -9.20
CA VAL A 634 -22.02 -24.03 -7.95
C VAL A 634 -21.09 -22.84 -8.15
N SER A 635 -20.52 -22.65 -9.35
CA SER A 635 -19.50 -21.64 -9.64
C SER A 635 -19.96 -20.50 -10.56
N SER A 636 -21.14 -20.61 -11.19
CA SER A 636 -21.62 -19.65 -12.19
C SER A 636 -23.12 -19.34 -12.08
N GLU A 637 -23.46 -18.07 -12.30
CA GLU A 637 -24.83 -17.51 -12.39
C GLU A 637 -25.57 -17.97 -13.63
N LEU A 638 -24.82 -18.38 -14.64
CA LEU A 638 -25.34 -18.59 -15.97
C LEU A 638 -25.99 -19.97 -16.08
N PRO A 639 -26.97 -20.12 -16.99
CA PRO A 639 -27.45 -21.43 -17.40
C PRO A 639 -26.28 -22.35 -17.73
N VAL A 640 -26.37 -23.62 -17.32
CA VAL A 640 -25.25 -24.58 -17.37
C VAL A 640 -24.57 -24.63 -18.75
N GLU A 641 -25.35 -24.57 -19.83
CA GLU A 641 -24.81 -24.60 -21.20
C GLU A 641 -24.02 -23.33 -21.56
N GLU A 642 -24.44 -22.17 -21.07
CA GLU A 642 -23.71 -20.92 -21.26
C GLU A 642 -22.48 -20.85 -20.37
N ALA A 643 -22.61 -21.25 -19.10
CA ALA A 643 -21.48 -21.38 -18.18
C ALA A 643 -20.41 -22.33 -18.74
N TYR A 644 -20.83 -23.47 -19.29
CA TYR A 644 -19.97 -24.44 -19.94
C TYR A 644 -19.18 -23.83 -21.09
N ARG A 645 -19.87 -23.12 -21.99
CA ARG A 645 -19.25 -22.44 -23.14
C ARG A 645 -18.17 -21.46 -22.71
N LEU A 646 -18.48 -20.60 -21.73
CA LEU A 646 -17.55 -19.59 -21.23
C LEU A 646 -16.37 -20.23 -20.50
N VAL A 647 -16.60 -21.20 -19.61
CA VAL A 647 -15.53 -21.89 -18.88
C VAL A 647 -14.61 -22.65 -19.81
N LEU A 648 -15.15 -23.33 -20.83
CA LEU A 648 -14.35 -24.03 -21.82
C LEU A 648 -13.53 -23.06 -22.66
N ARG A 649 -14.14 -21.95 -23.12
CA ARG A 649 -13.40 -20.90 -23.84
C ARG A 649 -12.30 -20.28 -22.99
N ASN A 650 -12.60 -19.92 -21.75
CA ASN A 650 -11.60 -19.39 -20.82
C ASN A 650 -10.45 -20.39 -20.58
N ALA A 651 -10.75 -21.69 -20.45
CA ALA A 651 -9.74 -22.73 -20.33
C ALA A 651 -8.80 -22.78 -21.56
N PHE A 652 -9.32 -22.62 -22.78
CA PHE A 652 -8.48 -22.48 -23.98
C PHE A 652 -7.59 -21.23 -23.92
N GLY A 653 -8.15 -20.07 -23.58
CA GLY A 653 -7.39 -18.81 -23.48
C GLY A 653 -6.24 -18.92 -22.47
N LEU A 654 -6.49 -19.53 -21.31
CA LEU A 654 -5.47 -19.76 -20.28
C LEU A 654 -4.39 -20.75 -20.74
N VAL A 655 -4.76 -21.84 -21.41
CA VAL A 655 -3.79 -22.81 -21.96
C VAL A 655 -2.94 -22.17 -23.05
N TYR A 656 -3.52 -21.38 -23.95
CA TYR A 656 -2.75 -20.68 -24.98
C TYR A 656 -1.80 -19.63 -24.40
N SER A 657 -2.24 -18.87 -23.39
CA SER A 657 -1.36 -17.94 -22.68
C SER A 657 -0.19 -18.67 -22.02
N ALA A 658 -0.45 -19.82 -21.41
CA ALA A 658 0.57 -20.63 -20.77
C ALA A 658 1.52 -21.29 -21.80
N LEU A 659 1.02 -21.68 -22.97
CA LEU A 659 1.83 -22.13 -24.11
C LEU A 659 2.75 -21.03 -24.61
N ALA A 660 2.23 -19.81 -24.77
CA ALA A 660 3.04 -18.65 -25.14
C ALA A 660 4.16 -18.41 -24.11
N ALA A 661 3.85 -18.45 -22.80
CA ALA A 661 4.87 -18.37 -21.76
C ALA A 661 5.90 -19.50 -21.84
N CYS A 662 5.47 -20.73 -22.16
CA CYS A 662 6.37 -21.87 -22.32
C CYS A 662 7.31 -21.72 -23.52
N TYR A 663 6.79 -21.26 -24.66
CA TYR A 663 7.58 -21.01 -25.86
C TYR A 663 8.45 -19.76 -25.77
N LYS A 664 8.11 -18.84 -24.87
CA LYS A 664 9.00 -17.79 -24.42
C LYS A 664 10.24 -18.43 -23.76
N GLU A 665 10.07 -19.35 -22.82
CA GLU A 665 11.24 -20.02 -22.23
C GLU A 665 12.17 -20.72 -23.25
N SER A 666 11.66 -21.19 -24.39
CA SER A 666 12.47 -21.77 -25.47
C SER A 666 12.96 -20.79 -26.54
N GLY A 667 12.47 -19.54 -26.56
CA GLY A 667 12.83 -18.50 -27.53
C GLY A 667 12.15 -18.62 -28.90
N ASP A 668 11.13 -19.48 -29.03
CA ASP A 668 10.37 -19.64 -30.28
C ASP A 668 9.31 -18.54 -30.44
N LEU A 669 9.76 -17.36 -30.89
CA LEU A 669 8.91 -16.17 -31.03
C LEU A 669 7.70 -16.38 -31.93
N LYS A 670 7.78 -17.27 -32.92
CA LYS A 670 6.63 -17.56 -33.82
C LYS A 670 5.50 -18.22 -33.03
N LYS A 671 5.84 -19.20 -32.21
CA LYS A 671 4.85 -19.85 -31.33
C LYS A 671 4.36 -18.93 -30.22
N VAL A 672 5.22 -18.05 -29.69
CA VAL A 672 4.78 -17.01 -28.73
C VAL A 672 3.72 -16.12 -29.36
N ALA A 673 3.98 -15.59 -30.56
CA ALA A 673 3.04 -14.76 -31.30
C ALA A 673 1.73 -15.52 -31.58
N GLU A 674 1.82 -16.74 -32.14
CA GLU A 674 0.66 -17.56 -32.49
C GLU A 674 -0.25 -17.85 -31.29
N TYR A 675 0.30 -18.33 -30.19
CA TYR A 675 -0.51 -18.69 -29.02
C TYR A 675 -1.00 -17.47 -28.25
N SER A 676 -0.22 -16.38 -28.20
CA SER A 676 -0.68 -15.13 -27.57
C SER A 676 -1.84 -14.52 -28.35
N GLU A 677 -1.81 -14.55 -29.68
CA GLU A 677 -2.92 -14.05 -30.52
C GLU A 677 -4.18 -14.91 -30.34
N LYS A 678 -4.04 -16.25 -30.35
CA LYS A 678 -5.17 -17.16 -30.05
C LYS A 678 -5.77 -16.91 -28.66
N ALA A 679 -4.94 -16.62 -27.66
CA ALA A 679 -5.42 -16.25 -26.33
C ALA A 679 -6.14 -14.89 -26.33
N ALA A 680 -5.56 -13.89 -27.00
CA ALA A 680 -6.13 -12.56 -27.11
C ALA A 680 -7.51 -12.57 -27.78
N GLU A 681 -7.67 -13.28 -28.91
CA GLU A 681 -8.95 -13.44 -29.59
C GLU A 681 -10.04 -13.98 -28.65
N ILE A 682 -9.71 -15.03 -27.90
CA ILE A 682 -10.63 -15.64 -26.93
C ILE A 682 -10.95 -14.67 -25.79
N PHE A 683 -9.96 -14.02 -25.19
CA PHE A 683 -10.21 -13.11 -24.08
C PHE A 683 -10.96 -11.86 -24.51
N HIS A 684 -10.77 -11.39 -25.74
CA HIS A 684 -11.56 -10.30 -26.31
C HIS A 684 -13.04 -10.70 -26.45
N GLU A 685 -13.31 -11.92 -26.93
CA GLU A 685 -14.68 -12.48 -26.97
C GLU A 685 -15.33 -12.52 -25.57
N LEU A 686 -14.53 -12.86 -24.55
CA LEU A 686 -14.99 -13.01 -23.17
C LEU A 686 -15.07 -11.69 -22.38
N ALA A 687 -14.36 -10.64 -22.81
CA ALA A 687 -14.21 -9.39 -22.08
C ALA A 687 -15.54 -8.73 -21.65
N PRO A 688 -16.63 -8.72 -22.44
CA PRO A 688 -17.91 -8.14 -22.01
C PRO A 688 -18.54 -8.79 -20.77
N ARG A 689 -18.09 -10.00 -20.40
CA ARG A 689 -18.63 -10.79 -19.28
C ARG A 689 -17.56 -11.16 -18.25
N MET A 690 -16.33 -10.73 -18.48
CA MET A 690 -15.16 -11.00 -17.66
C MET A 690 -14.34 -9.72 -17.56
N SER A 691 -13.02 -9.84 -17.45
CA SER A 691 -12.10 -8.72 -17.42
C SER A 691 -11.48 -8.49 -18.80
N LEU A 692 -11.21 -7.22 -19.14
CA LEU A 692 -10.42 -6.85 -20.31
C LEU A 692 -8.92 -7.13 -20.12
N ASN A 693 -8.44 -7.26 -18.88
CA ASN A 693 -7.01 -7.40 -18.58
C ASN A 693 -6.34 -8.64 -19.23
N PRO A 694 -6.93 -9.86 -19.20
CA PRO A 694 -6.35 -11.02 -19.89
C PRO A 694 -6.17 -10.79 -21.40
N TYR A 695 -7.12 -10.09 -22.04
CA TYR A 695 -6.99 -9.69 -23.45
C TYR A 695 -5.80 -8.75 -23.65
N ILE A 696 -5.70 -7.69 -22.84
CA ILE A 696 -4.63 -6.70 -22.95
C ILE A 696 -3.26 -7.37 -22.82
N PHE A 697 -3.07 -8.22 -21.81
CA PHE A 697 -1.79 -8.91 -21.61
C PHE A 697 -1.45 -9.87 -22.75
N ALA A 698 -2.41 -10.69 -23.18
CA ALA A 698 -2.19 -11.62 -24.29
C ALA A 698 -1.90 -10.88 -25.60
N LYS A 699 -2.64 -9.80 -25.90
CA LYS A 699 -2.41 -9.00 -27.11
C LYS A 699 -1.08 -8.27 -27.04
N PHE A 700 -0.72 -7.72 -25.88
CA PHE A 700 0.58 -7.08 -25.68
C PHE A 700 1.75 -8.06 -25.92
N ASP A 701 1.70 -9.27 -25.38
CA ASP A 701 2.72 -10.30 -25.62
C ASP A 701 2.77 -10.75 -27.10
N ALA A 702 1.62 -10.86 -27.77
CA ALA A 702 1.56 -11.17 -29.20
C ALA A 702 2.27 -10.08 -30.03
N LEU A 703 1.97 -8.80 -29.76
CA LEU A 703 2.55 -7.67 -30.47
C LEU A 703 4.05 -7.55 -30.23
N LYS A 704 4.54 -7.77 -29.00
CA LYS A 704 5.98 -7.81 -28.71
C LYS A 704 6.69 -8.93 -29.47
N ALA A 705 6.12 -10.14 -29.50
CA ALA A 705 6.71 -11.26 -30.23
C ALA A 705 6.76 -11.02 -31.75
N ARG A 706 5.71 -10.45 -32.32
CA ARG A 706 5.64 -10.06 -33.75
C ARG A 706 6.60 -8.91 -34.08
N ALA A 707 6.71 -7.90 -33.22
CA ALA A 707 7.71 -6.85 -33.36
C ALA A 707 9.15 -7.41 -33.34
N ALA A 708 9.43 -8.37 -32.46
CA ALA A 708 10.72 -9.06 -32.39
C ALA A 708 11.01 -9.93 -33.63
N LEU A 709 9.97 -10.39 -34.33
CA LEU A 709 10.07 -11.05 -35.64
C LEU A 709 10.22 -10.07 -36.82
N GLY A 710 10.11 -8.76 -36.56
CA GLY A 710 10.23 -7.70 -37.56
C GLY A 710 8.93 -7.38 -38.31
N GLU A 711 7.77 -7.80 -37.79
CA GLU A 711 6.47 -7.40 -38.33
C GLU A 711 6.12 -5.96 -37.94
N ALA A 712 5.37 -5.28 -38.80
CA ALA A 712 4.83 -3.96 -38.51
C ALA A 712 3.57 -4.08 -37.64
N VAL A 713 3.63 -3.58 -36.41
CA VAL A 713 2.62 -3.74 -35.36
C VAL A 713 2.25 -2.42 -34.68
N ALA A 714 2.88 -1.30 -35.02
CA ALA A 714 2.66 -0.01 -34.35
C ALA A 714 1.19 0.44 -34.40
N ASP A 715 0.48 0.21 -35.50
CA ASP A 715 -0.94 0.56 -35.58
C ASP A 715 -1.83 -0.34 -34.71
N GLU A 716 -1.44 -1.60 -34.49
CA GLU A 716 -2.14 -2.49 -33.56
C GLU A 716 -1.84 -2.11 -32.10
N PHE A 717 -0.61 -1.68 -31.78
CA PHE A 717 -0.29 -1.08 -30.48
C PHE A 717 -1.12 0.18 -30.22
N ARG A 718 -1.31 1.03 -31.22
CA ARG A 718 -2.16 2.21 -31.10
C ARG A 718 -3.60 1.83 -30.75
N ARG A 719 -4.20 0.87 -31.47
CA ARG A 719 -5.55 0.36 -31.15
C ARG A 719 -5.63 -0.23 -29.75
N LEU A 720 -4.63 -1.00 -29.33
CA LEU A 720 -4.58 -1.53 -27.96
C LEU A 720 -4.55 -0.40 -26.91
N LEU A 721 -3.81 0.67 -27.14
CA LEU A 721 -3.79 1.85 -26.26
C LEU A 721 -5.14 2.60 -26.28
N GLU A 722 -5.82 2.67 -27.42
CA GLU A 722 -7.17 3.23 -27.54
C GLU A 722 -8.20 2.42 -26.72
N ASP A 723 -8.12 1.08 -26.76
CA ASP A 723 -9.00 0.19 -26.00
C ASP A 723 -8.80 0.29 -24.48
N ILE A 724 -7.56 0.53 -24.03
CA ILE A 724 -7.22 0.65 -22.60
C ILE A 724 -7.60 2.03 -22.04
N GLY A 725 -7.54 3.08 -22.86
CA GLY A 725 -7.62 4.47 -22.40
C GLY A 725 -6.43 4.88 -21.54
N TYR A 726 -6.47 6.11 -21.00
CA TYR A 726 -5.37 6.67 -20.21
C TYR A 726 -5.35 6.12 -18.76
N GLY A 727 -4.25 5.49 -18.32
CA GLY A 727 -4.10 4.90 -16.98
C GLY A 727 -2.81 4.07 -16.79
N GLY A 728 -2.66 3.32 -15.70
CA GLY A 728 -1.41 2.58 -15.40
C GLY A 728 -0.94 1.63 -16.52
N LEU A 729 -1.83 0.85 -17.13
CA LEU A 729 -1.47 0.00 -18.27
C LEU A 729 -1.05 0.81 -19.52
N TYR A 730 -1.58 2.02 -19.69
CA TYR A 730 -1.14 2.95 -20.74
C TYR A 730 0.31 3.37 -20.49
N VAL A 731 0.65 3.76 -19.25
CA VAL A 731 2.02 4.14 -18.85
C VAL A 731 3.03 3.02 -19.14
N ASP A 732 2.62 1.77 -18.96
CA ASP A 732 3.49 0.61 -19.20
C ASP A 732 3.62 0.19 -20.67
N ILE A 733 2.60 0.39 -21.50
CA ILE A 733 2.56 -0.06 -22.90
C ILE A 733 3.03 1.05 -23.85
N PHE A 734 2.77 2.32 -23.53
CA PHE A 734 3.08 3.46 -24.39
C PHE A 734 4.57 3.56 -24.78
N PRO A 735 5.56 3.35 -23.89
CA PRO A 735 6.96 3.36 -24.30
C PRO A 735 7.29 2.25 -25.31
N VAL A 736 6.66 1.08 -25.20
CA VAL A 736 6.84 -0.04 -26.14
C VAL A 736 6.22 0.28 -27.51
N TYR A 737 5.12 1.04 -27.54
CA TYR A 737 4.56 1.58 -28.79
C TYR A 737 5.51 2.56 -29.49
N LEU A 738 6.15 3.48 -28.74
CA LEU A 738 7.17 4.38 -29.32
C LEU A 738 8.34 3.60 -29.94
N ALA A 739 8.80 2.54 -29.25
CA ALA A 739 9.82 1.65 -29.78
C ALA A 739 9.37 0.94 -31.06
N ALA A 740 8.09 0.55 -31.17
CA ALA A 740 7.56 -0.10 -32.38
C ALA A 740 7.57 0.84 -33.57
N LEU A 741 7.10 2.09 -33.38
CA LEU A 741 7.18 3.13 -34.40
C LEU A 741 8.61 3.34 -34.90
N ALA A 742 9.58 3.47 -33.98
CA ALA A 742 10.98 3.68 -34.35
C ALA A 742 11.60 2.46 -35.05
N ALA A 743 11.27 1.24 -34.61
CA ALA A 743 11.72 0.00 -35.25
C ALA A 743 11.22 -0.10 -36.70
N GLU A 744 9.97 0.32 -36.96
CA GLU A 744 9.33 0.38 -38.28
C GLU A 744 9.78 1.56 -39.16
N GLY A 745 10.64 2.45 -38.64
CA GLY A 745 11.14 3.60 -39.39
C GLY A 745 10.23 4.83 -39.34
N ARG A 746 9.19 4.84 -38.50
CA ARG A 746 8.29 5.99 -38.26
C ARG A 746 8.83 6.91 -37.17
N ALA A 747 10.09 7.35 -37.34
CA ALA A 747 10.83 8.09 -36.32
C ALA A 747 10.23 9.46 -36.00
N GLU A 748 9.73 10.18 -37.00
CA GLU A 748 9.10 11.50 -36.81
C GLU A 748 7.86 11.40 -35.92
N GLU A 749 7.01 10.41 -36.17
CA GLU A 749 5.82 10.14 -35.37
C GLU A 749 6.17 9.74 -33.93
N ALA A 750 7.17 8.86 -33.76
CA ALA A 750 7.64 8.48 -32.42
C ALA A 750 8.15 9.70 -31.63
N LEU A 751 8.90 10.60 -32.28
CA LEU A 751 9.41 11.82 -31.66
C LEU A 751 8.32 12.84 -31.36
N GLU A 752 7.33 12.99 -32.24
CA GLU A 752 6.17 13.85 -31.99
C GLU A 752 5.37 13.38 -30.77
N LEU A 753 5.04 12.09 -30.72
CA LEU A 753 4.34 11.49 -29.59
C LEU A 753 5.17 11.56 -28.30
N LEU A 754 6.48 11.31 -28.37
CA LEU A 754 7.37 11.45 -27.22
C LEU A 754 7.39 12.89 -26.70
N ARG A 755 7.40 13.92 -27.57
CA ARG A 755 7.35 15.32 -27.13
C ARG A 755 6.03 15.65 -26.43
N ARG A 756 4.92 15.12 -26.94
CA ARG A 756 3.59 15.34 -26.37
C ARG A 756 3.41 14.62 -25.03
N GLU A 757 3.91 13.39 -24.94
CA GLU A 757 3.65 12.47 -23.82
C GLU A 757 4.92 12.12 -23.03
N ARG A 758 5.96 12.97 -23.05
CA ARG A 758 7.28 12.70 -22.45
C ARG A 758 7.16 12.21 -21.01
N ARG A 759 6.25 12.84 -20.28
CA ARG A 759 5.99 12.56 -18.87
C ARG A 759 5.48 11.15 -18.62
N VAL A 760 4.68 10.59 -19.53
CA VAL A 760 4.22 9.18 -19.46
C VAL A 760 5.42 8.24 -19.53
N VAL A 761 6.40 8.56 -20.38
CA VAL A 761 7.63 7.77 -20.50
C VAL A 761 8.46 7.89 -19.23
N GLU A 762 8.58 9.08 -18.63
CA GLU A 762 9.35 9.31 -17.40
C GLU A 762 8.79 8.57 -16.17
N LEU A 763 7.47 8.33 -16.12
CA LEU A 763 6.81 7.59 -15.03
C LEU A 763 6.89 6.08 -15.19
N SER A 764 7.13 5.61 -16.41
CA SER A 764 7.12 4.19 -16.73
C SER A 764 8.41 3.53 -16.26
N PHE A 765 8.28 2.34 -15.64
CA PHE A 765 9.44 1.47 -15.43
C PHE A 765 10.10 1.08 -16.76
N ARG A 766 9.41 1.17 -17.90
CA ARG A 766 9.97 0.92 -19.24
C ARG A 766 10.53 2.18 -19.91
N GLY A 767 10.42 3.34 -19.26
CA GLY A 767 10.73 4.65 -19.80
C GLY A 767 12.16 4.82 -20.27
N VAL A 768 13.10 4.82 -19.32
CA VAL A 768 14.53 4.99 -19.59
C VAL A 768 15.06 3.98 -20.61
N PRO A 769 14.79 2.65 -20.51
CA PRO A 769 15.22 1.70 -21.53
C PRO A 769 14.65 2.02 -22.92
N THR A 770 13.40 2.48 -23.01
CA THR A 770 12.80 2.91 -24.29
C THR A 770 13.55 4.09 -24.87
N LEU A 771 13.80 5.13 -24.09
CA LEU A 771 14.51 6.32 -24.55
C LEU A 771 15.93 5.98 -25.03
N LEU A 772 16.62 5.09 -24.31
CA LEU A 772 17.93 4.58 -24.72
C LEU A 772 17.84 3.75 -26.01
N PHE A 773 16.79 2.97 -26.19
CA PHE A 773 16.54 2.23 -27.43
C PHE A 773 16.31 3.17 -28.62
N LEU A 774 15.45 4.19 -28.47
CA LEU A 774 15.24 5.22 -29.50
C LEU A 774 16.56 5.91 -29.86
N LYS A 775 17.35 6.30 -28.86
CA LYS A 775 18.67 6.91 -29.05
C LYS A 775 19.66 5.97 -29.75
N ALA A 776 19.68 4.69 -29.38
CA ALA A 776 20.51 3.67 -30.02
C ALA A 776 20.10 3.41 -31.49
N LEU A 777 18.84 3.66 -31.85
CA LEU A 777 18.37 3.67 -33.24
C LEU A 777 18.70 4.97 -34.01
N GLY A 778 19.36 5.93 -33.36
CA GLY A 778 19.79 7.20 -33.96
C GLY A 778 18.76 8.33 -33.87
N LEU A 779 17.71 8.20 -33.06
CA LEU A 779 16.75 9.28 -32.83
C LEU A 779 17.32 10.30 -31.84
N ASP A 780 16.98 11.58 -32.04
CA ASP A 780 17.42 12.68 -31.19
C ASP A 780 16.62 12.72 -29.87
N VAL A 781 17.11 11.97 -28.88
CA VAL A 781 16.50 11.81 -27.56
C VAL A 781 17.56 12.00 -26.47
N SER A 782 17.20 12.71 -25.40
CA SER A 782 18.08 12.95 -24.23
C SER A 782 17.78 11.94 -23.12
N VAL A 783 18.82 11.28 -22.59
CA VAL A 783 18.76 10.47 -21.36
C VAL A 783 20.03 10.72 -20.57
N GLY A 784 19.90 11.10 -19.30
CA GLY A 784 21.01 11.36 -18.39
C GLY A 784 21.53 10.06 -17.74
N GLY A 785 22.83 10.00 -17.42
CA GLY A 785 23.39 8.83 -16.75
C GLY A 785 22.90 8.67 -15.30
N GLU A 786 22.53 9.77 -14.63
CA GLU A 786 21.89 9.74 -13.31
C GLU A 786 20.50 9.10 -13.34
N GLU A 787 19.69 9.37 -14.38
CA GLU A 787 18.40 8.69 -14.61
C GLU A 787 18.59 7.18 -14.78
N VAL A 788 19.59 6.77 -15.58
CA VAL A 788 19.94 5.36 -15.76
C VAL A 788 20.37 4.71 -14.45
N PHE A 789 21.22 5.38 -13.67
CA PHE A 789 21.69 4.85 -12.38
C PHE A 789 20.53 4.69 -11.40
N ASN A 790 19.67 5.70 -11.28
CA ASN A 790 18.53 5.71 -10.36
C ASN A 790 17.56 4.56 -10.61
N LEU A 791 17.34 4.20 -11.88
CA LEU A 791 16.51 3.06 -12.29
C LEU A 791 17.11 1.70 -11.87
N VAL A 792 18.43 1.53 -11.99
CA VAL A 792 19.06 0.20 -11.83
C VAL A 792 19.66 -0.03 -10.45
N ARG A 793 19.82 1.00 -9.60
CA ARG A 793 20.66 0.97 -8.38
C ARG A 793 20.39 -0.19 -7.42
N ASP A 794 19.12 -0.57 -7.27
CA ASP A 794 18.68 -1.59 -6.31
C ASP A 794 18.89 -3.02 -6.83
N PHE A 795 19.04 -3.15 -8.15
CA PHE A 795 19.34 -4.40 -8.82
C PHE A 795 20.84 -4.61 -9.07
N LEU A 796 21.67 -3.59 -8.78
CA LEU A 796 23.13 -3.68 -8.91
C LEU A 796 23.73 -4.54 -7.79
N ILE A 797 24.82 -5.23 -8.12
CA ILE A 797 25.66 -5.88 -7.11
C ILE A 797 26.19 -4.78 -6.16
N PRO A 798 25.92 -4.84 -4.85
CA PRO A 798 26.27 -3.76 -3.93
C PRO A 798 27.74 -3.32 -4.01
N GLY A 799 28.66 -4.27 -4.17
CA GLY A 799 30.10 -4.00 -4.30
C GLY A 799 30.54 -3.32 -5.61
N LEU A 800 29.68 -3.24 -6.62
CA LEU A 800 29.94 -2.55 -7.89
C LEU A 800 29.15 -1.26 -8.04
N ARG A 801 28.11 -1.05 -7.22
CA ARG A 801 27.21 0.12 -7.29
C ARG A 801 27.95 1.47 -7.37
N PRO A 802 28.93 1.79 -6.51
CA PRO A 802 29.62 3.08 -6.61
C PRO A 802 30.46 3.22 -7.87
N ALA A 803 31.04 2.12 -8.37
CA ALA A 803 31.78 2.13 -9.63
C ALA A 803 30.84 2.35 -10.83
N VAL A 804 29.66 1.73 -10.85
CA VAL A 804 28.64 1.97 -11.88
C VAL A 804 28.14 3.42 -11.83
N ALA A 805 27.90 3.97 -10.64
CA ALA A 805 27.54 5.38 -10.46
C ALA A 805 28.58 6.32 -11.09
N ALA A 806 29.87 6.08 -10.82
CA ALA A 806 30.97 6.86 -11.40
C ALA A 806 31.00 6.77 -12.94
N ILE A 807 30.76 5.58 -13.50
CA ILE A 807 30.73 5.36 -14.97
C ILE A 807 29.59 6.14 -15.63
N LEU A 808 28.44 6.19 -14.96
CA LEU A 808 27.23 6.90 -15.41
C LEU A 808 27.22 8.38 -15.02
N GLY A 809 28.19 8.86 -14.24
CA GLY A 809 28.26 10.25 -13.77
C GLY A 809 27.24 10.59 -12.67
N ALA A 810 26.69 9.59 -11.98
CA ALA A 810 25.78 9.77 -10.85
C ALA A 810 26.56 10.03 -9.54
N ARG A 811 26.00 10.86 -8.65
CA ARG A 811 26.63 11.21 -7.38
C ARG A 811 26.26 10.20 -6.28
N VAL A 812 27.27 9.53 -5.74
CA VAL A 812 27.14 8.63 -4.58
C VAL A 812 28.33 8.81 -3.65
N ASP A 813 28.13 8.57 -2.35
CA ASP A 813 29.26 8.43 -1.41
C ASP A 813 29.79 6.98 -1.45
N PRO A 814 30.97 6.74 -2.05
CA PRO A 814 31.52 5.41 -2.18
C PRO A 814 31.85 4.78 -0.82
N HIS A 815 32.18 5.58 0.21
CA HIS A 815 32.50 5.04 1.54
C HIS A 815 31.26 4.48 2.23
N SER A 816 30.15 5.23 2.22
CA SER A 816 28.86 4.78 2.75
C SER A 816 28.34 3.53 2.04
N GLU A 817 28.37 3.52 0.69
CA GLU A 817 27.92 2.37 -0.11
C GLU A 817 28.77 1.12 0.15
N CYS A 818 30.09 1.26 0.14
CA CYS A 818 31.00 0.13 0.32
C CYS A 818 30.98 -0.42 1.75
N ALA A 819 30.74 0.42 2.78
CA ALA A 819 30.70 0.01 4.19
C ALA A 819 29.64 -1.06 4.48
N ARG A 820 28.58 -1.11 3.68
CA ARG A 820 27.47 -2.07 3.82
C ARG A 820 27.71 -3.40 3.11
N THR A 821 28.87 -3.58 2.46
CA THR A 821 29.19 -4.78 1.69
C THR A 821 30.01 -5.78 2.52
N GLY A 822 30.01 -7.05 2.12
CA GLY A 822 30.87 -8.08 2.74
C GLY A 822 32.37 -7.88 2.50
N ASN A 823 32.78 -6.94 1.64
CA ASN A 823 34.18 -6.60 1.41
C ASN A 823 34.32 -5.11 0.99
N PRO A 824 34.28 -4.18 1.95
CA PRO A 824 34.34 -2.74 1.68
C PRO A 824 35.62 -2.30 0.96
N GLN A 825 36.75 -2.97 1.23
CA GLN A 825 38.05 -2.64 0.64
C GLN A 825 38.10 -2.97 -0.85
N LEU A 826 37.59 -4.14 -1.26
CA LEU A 826 37.51 -4.49 -2.68
C LEU A 826 36.56 -3.55 -3.43
N CYS A 827 35.43 -3.20 -2.82
CA CYS A 827 34.46 -2.24 -3.36
C CYS A 827 35.11 -0.87 -3.63
N LEU A 828 35.82 -0.31 -2.64
CA LEU A 828 36.52 0.97 -2.77
C LEU A 828 37.61 0.92 -3.84
N ARG A 829 38.41 -0.15 -3.87
CA ARG A 829 39.46 -0.31 -4.90
C ARG A 829 38.90 -0.42 -6.31
N ILE A 830 37.74 -1.07 -6.51
CA ILE A 830 37.07 -1.11 -7.82
C ILE A 830 36.60 0.29 -8.22
N TYR A 831 36.01 1.04 -7.29
CA TYR A 831 35.61 2.44 -7.51
C TYR A 831 36.81 3.33 -7.86
N GLU A 832 37.89 3.26 -7.09
CA GLU A 832 39.14 4.01 -7.33
C GLU A 832 39.74 3.65 -8.70
N ALA A 833 39.72 2.37 -9.08
CA ALA A 833 40.21 1.91 -10.37
C ALA A 833 39.43 2.51 -11.55
N VAL A 834 38.12 2.70 -11.40
CA VAL A 834 37.29 3.42 -12.38
C VAL A 834 37.58 4.92 -12.37
N ALA A 835 37.86 5.49 -11.19
CA ALA A 835 38.19 6.91 -11.02
C ALA A 835 39.63 7.30 -11.40
N GLY A 836 40.44 6.34 -11.89
CA GLY A 836 41.82 6.59 -12.34
C GLY A 836 42.92 6.34 -11.29
N GLY A 837 42.58 5.79 -10.12
CA GLY A 837 43.51 5.34 -9.08
C GLY A 837 44.03 3.91 -9.32
N GLY A 838 45.22 3.59 -8.79
CA GLY A 838 45.87 2.30 -8.98
C GLY A 838 45.10 1.13 -8.33
N GLY A 839 44.49 0.27 -9.16
CA GLY A 839 43.60 -0.81 -8.72
C GLY A 839 44.01 -2.23 -9.10
N GLY A 840 45.32 -2.51 -9.30
CA GLY A 840 45.81 -3.73 -9.94
C GLY A 840 45.17 -5.05 -9.46
N GLU A 841 45.02 -5.25 -8.15
CA GLU A 841 44.39 -6.47 -7.60
C GLU A 841 42.88 -6.56 -7.87
N ALA A 842 42.18 -5.42 -7.87
CA ALA A 842 40.75 -5.33 -8.18
C ALA A 842 40.48 -5.53 -9.68
N VAL A 843 41.31 -4.96 -10.55
CA VAL A 843 41.25 -5.18 -12.00
C VAL A 843 41.42 -6.66 -12.33
N GLU A 844 42.37 -7.32 -11.68
CA GLU A 844 42.64 -8.75 -11.92
C GLU A 844 41.50 -9.63 -11.40
N ALA A 845 40.84 -9.25 -10.31
CA ALA A 845 39.64 -9.94 -9.82
C ALA A 845 38.47 -9.85 -10.82
N LEU A 846 38.21 -8.67 -11.39
CA LEU A 846 37.18 -8.49 -12.42
C LEU A 846 37.52 -9.27 -13.70
N ARG A 847 38.80 -9.23 -14.12
CA ARG A 847 39.29 -9.97 -15.30
C ARG A 847 39.13 -11.47 -15.14
N ARG A 848 39.47 -12.03 -13.96
CA ARG A 848 39.24 -13.44 -13.63
C ARG A 848 37.75 -13.82 -13.63
N ALA A 849 36.87 -12.94 -13.17
CA ALA A 849 35.43 -13.21 -13.22
C ALA A 849 34.95 -13.34 -14.68
N LEU A 850 35.40 -12.45 -15.57
CA LEU A 850 34.99 -12.42 -16.97
C LEU A 850 35.68 -13.47 -17.86
N SER A 851 36.86 -13.98 -17.49
CA SER A 851 37.63 -14.92 -18.33
C SER A 851 36.90 -16.22 -18.65
N HIS A 852 35.87 -16.58 -17.86
CA HIS A 852 35.03 -17.75 -18.08
C HIS A 852 33.74 -17.45 -18.84
N MET A 853 33.43 -16.18 -19.10
CA MET A 853 32.17 -15.71 -19.70
C MET A 853 32.39 -15.08 -21.08
N VAL A 854 33.57 -14.52 -21.33
CA VAL A 854 33.85 -13.68 -22.50
C VAL A 854 35.10 -14.19 -23.25
N PRO A 855 35.15 -14.10 -24.60
CA PRO A 855 36.35 -14.42 -25.38
C PRO A 855 37.62 -13.67 -24.92
N PRO A 856 38.80 -14.32 -24.85
CA PRO A 856 40.03 -13.70 -24.37
C PRO A 856 40.47 -12.47 -25.18
N ASP A 857 40.26 -12.49 -26.49
CA ASP A 857 40.58 -11.38 -27.38
C ASP A 857 39.73 -10.13 -27.10
N LEU A 858 38.46 -10.33 -26.72
CA LEU A 858 37.58 -9.24 -26.31
C LEU A 858 37.93 -8.72 -24.92
N LEU A 859 38.18 -9.63 -23.96
CA LEU A 859 38.57 -9.27 -22.59
C LEU A 859 39.94 -8.56 -22.53
N SER A 860 40.87 -8.89 -23.43
CA SER A 860 42.17 -8.20 -23.53
C SER A 860 42.06 -6.72 -23.89
N LYS A 861 40.95 -6.30 -24.53
CA LYS A 861 40.68 -4.92 -24.94
C LYS A 861 39.90 -4.14 -23.89
N ALA A 862 39.27 -4.82 -22.92
CA ALA A 862 38.43 -4.22 -21.90
C ALA A 862 39.27 -3.53 -20.81
N SER A 863 38.90 -2.28 -20.47
CA SER A 863 39.36 -1.59 -19.27
C SER A 863 38.46 -1.94 -18.08
N VAL A 864 38.78 -1.36 -16.91
CA VAL A 864 37.98 -1.53 -15.69
C VAL A 864 36.54 -1.07 -15.90
N ARG A 865 36.34 0.01 -16.68
CA ARG A 865 35.01 0.56 -16.98
C ARG A 865 34.12 -0.47 -17.66
N GLU A 866 34.58 -1.06 -18.76
CA GLU A 866 33.81 -2.06 -19.51
C GLU A 866 33.53 -3.29 -18.63
N MET A 867 34.55 -3.75 -17.89
CA MET A 867 34.42 -4.92 -17.01
C MET A 867 33.38 -4.72 -15.89
N VAL A 868 33.33 -3.53 -15.28
CA VAL A 868 32.34 -3.18 -14.26
C VAL A 868 30.93 -3.17 -14.84
N LEU A 869 30.72 -2.57 -16.01
CA LEU A 869 29.41 -2.56 -16.66
C LEU A 869 28.92 -3.97 -17.03
N ALA A 870 29.81 -4.84 -17.52
CA ALA A 870 29.48 -6.21 -17.87
C ALA A 870 29.07 -7.07 -16.66
N LEU A 871 29.64 -6.79 -15.48
CA LEU A 871 29.38 -7.53 -14.24
C LEU A 871 28.36 -6.86 -13.30
N ALA A 872 27.79 -5.72 -13.69
CA ALA A 872 27.06 -4.81 -12.80
C ALA A 872 25.87 -5.44 -12.04
N SER A 873 25.20 -6.43 -12.62
CA SER A 873 24.04 -7.13 -12.05
C SER A 873 23.96 -8.54 -12.64
N PRO A 874 23.25 -9.52 -12.06
CA PRO A 874 22.80 -10.72 -12.77
C PRO A 874 21.44 -10.52 -13.47
N ASN A 875 20.75 -9.40 -13.28
CA ASN A 875 19.43 -9.13 -13.85
C ASN A 875 19.50 -8.74 -15.34
N ASP A 876 18.71 -9.41 -16.20
CA ASP A 876 18.72 -9.19 -17.66
C ASP A 876 18.15 -7.83 -18.07
N TYR A 877 17.19 -7.30 -17.32
CA TYR A 877 16.64 -5.95 -17.56
C TYR A 877 17.71 -4.87 -17.32
N VAL A 878 18.53 -5.03 -16.26
CA VAL A 878 19.68 -4.14 -16.01
C VAL A 878 20.72 -4.28 -17.12
N ALA A 879 21.01 -5.51 -17.55
CA ALA A 879 21.94 -5.76 -18.64
C ALA A 879 21.49 -5.11 -19.96
N LEU A 880 20.21 -5.24 -20.30
CA LEU A 880 19.60 -4.58 -21.45
C LEU A 880 19.75 -3.06 -21.34
N THR A 881 19.40 -2.48 -20.18
CA THR A 881 19.47 -1.03 -19.96
C THR A 881 20.90 -0.50 -20.13
N LEU A 882 21.90 -1.16 -19.53
CA LEU A 882 23.30 -0.76 -19.65
C LEU A 882 23.87 -1.01 -21.06
N LEU A 883 23.43 -2.06 -21.75
CA LEU A 883 23.77 -2.31 -23.14
C LEU A 883 23.22 -1.19 -24.05
N LEU A 884 21.97 -0.79 -23.85
CA LEU A 884 21.34 0.30 -24.60
C LEU A 884 22.04 1.64 -24.31
N TRP A 885 22.43 1.89 -23.06
CA TRP A 885 23.25 3.04 -22.68
C TRP A 885 24.58 3.06 -23.43
N ALA A 886 25.30 1.94 -23.45
CA ALA A 886 26.58 1.83 -24.15
C ALA A 886 26.42 2.07 -25.66
N LEU A 887 25.41 1.48 -26.30
CA LEU A 887 25.12 1.70 -27.72
C LEU A 887 24.74 3.15 -28.02
N ALA A 888 23.89 3.76 -27.19
CA ALA A 888 23.47 5.14 -27.31
C ALA A 888 24.62 6.15 -27.12
N ALA A 889 25.67 5.76 -26.39
CA ALA A 889 26.90 6.53 -26.21
C ALA A 889 27.97 6.24 -27.31
N GLY A 890 27.70 5.31 -28.23
CA GLY A 890 28.68 4.85 -29.23
C GLY A 890 29.78 3.94 -28.67
N ASP A 891 29.66 3.49 -27.42
CA ASP A 891 30.60 2.57 -26.76
C ASP A 891 30.32 1.12 -27.16
N LYS A 892 30.81 0.78 -28.36
CA LYS A 892 30.65 -0.56 -28.94
C LYS A 892 31.32 -1.66 -28.11
N LEU A 893 32.38 -1.33 -27.37
CA LEU A 893 33.15 -2.31 -26.60
C LEU A 893 32.37 -2.72 -25.34
N SER A 894 31.86 -1.76 -24.55
CA SER A 894 30.99 -2.06 -23.41
C SER A 894 29.75 -2.84 -23.85
N ALA A 895 29.08 -2.40 -24.92
CA ALA A 895 27.89 -3.08 -25.44
C ALA A 895 28.17 -4.54 -25.80
N LYS A 896 29.28 -4.81 -26.51
CA LYS A 896 29.69 -6.17 -26.87
C LYS A 896 30.07 -7.00 -25.64
N LEU A 897 30.75 -6.41 -24.67
CA LEU A 897 31.16 -7.12 -23.45
C LEU A 897 29.96 -7.52 -22.59
N ILE A 898 28.98 -6.63 -22.43
CA ILE A 898 27.71 -6.92 -21.74
C ILE A 898 26.97 -8.04 -22.48
N ALA A 899 26.85 -7.95 -23.80
CA ALA A 899 26.17 -8.94 -24.62
C ALA A 899 26.81 -10.34 -24.51
N GLU A 900 28.13 -10.45 -24.65
CA GLU A 900 28.87 -11.73 -24.53
C GLU A 900 28.74 -12.35 -23.14
N THR A 901 28.82 -11.51 -22.10
CA THR A 901 28.65 -11.97 -20.71
C THR A 901 27.28 -12.64 -20.53
N ARG A 902 26.22 -12.08 -21.11
CA ARG A 902 24.86 -12.65 -21.09
C ARG A 902 24.68 -13.84 -22.00
N ALA A 903 25.27 -13.81 -23.19
CA ALA A 903 25.25 -14.92 -24.13
C ALA A 903 25.84 -16.20 -23.53
N SER A 904 26.77 -16.08 -22.57
CA SER A 904 27.39 -17.22 -21.88
C SER A 904 26.41 -18.05 -21.03
N GLY A 905 25.27 -17.48 -20.62
CA GLY A 905 24.29 -18.12 -19.73
C GLY A 905 24.82 -18.40 -18.30
N LYS A 906 25.92 -17.76 -17.90
CA LYS A 906 26.51 -17.87 -16.55
C LYS A 906 26.17 -16.60 -15.77
N THR A 907 25.43 -16.72 -14.68
CA THR A 907 24.95 -15.57 -13.88
C THR A 907 25.32 -15.74 -12.41
N GLY A 908 26.60 -15.66 -12.08
CA GLY A 908 27.04 -15.66 -10.68
C GLY A 908 28.56 -15.75 -10.52
N TYR A 909 29.12 -14.96 -9.60
CA TYR A 909 30.50 -15.10 -9.14
C TYR A 909 30.58 -14.81 -7.63
N ARG A 910 31.33 -15.64 -6.89
CA ARG A 910 31.72 -15.36 -5.50
C ARG A 910 33.24 -15.25 -5.47
N VAL A 911 33.76 -14.04 -5.23
CA VAL A 911 35.20 -13.84 -5.01
C VAL A 911 35.50 -14.22 -3.56
N VAL A 912 36.03 -15.43 -3.35
CA VAL A 912 36.59 -15.86 -2.06
C VAL A 912 38.11 -15.63 -2.13
N PRO A 913 38.72 -14.84 -1.23
CA PRO A 913 40.18 -14.70 -1.22
C PRO A 913 40.84 -16.06 -0.96
N GLY A 914 41.64 -16.56 -1.91
CA GLY A 914 42.44 -17.78 -1.74
C GLY A 914 41.83 -19.10 -2.23
N GLU A 915 40.63 -19.12 -2.79
CA GLU A 915 40.03 -20.32 -3.39
C GLU A 915 39.55 -20.09 -4.84
N GLU A 916 39.52 -21.15 -5.65
CA GLU A 916 39.00 -21.14 -7.03
C GLU A 916 37.54 -20.64 -7.05
N ALA A 917 37.22 -19.77 -7.99
CA ALA A 917 35.91 -19.14 -8.12
C ALA A 917 34.78 -20.19 -8.23
N VAL A 918 33.90 -20.27 -7.23
CA VAL A 918 32.72 -21.14 -7.28
C VAL A 918 31.63 -20.48 -8.13
N VAL A 919 31.36 -21.07 -9.28
CA VAL A 919 30.24 -20.73 -10.17
C VAL A 919 28.93 -21.11 -9.48
N ILE A 920 28.06 -20.13 -9.23
CA ILE A 920 26.69 -20.39 -8.74
C ILE A 920 25.72 -20.25 -9.91
N GLU A 921 25.05 -21.38 -10.20
CA GLU A 921 23.86 -21.60 -11.02
C GLU A 921 23.81 -21.09 -12.49
N LYS A 922 23.43 -22.01 -13.39
CA LYS A 922 22.85 -21.70 -14.70
C LYS A 922 21.43 -21.19 -14.45
N THR A 923 21.14 -19.93 -14.77
CA THR A 923 19.75 -19.50 -14.91
C THR A 923 19.10 -20.24 -16.10
N ARG A 924 17.88 -20.73 -15.90
CA ARG A 924 17.07 -21.32 -16.96
C ARG A 924 16.35 -20.21 -17.74
N TYR A 925 17.02 -19.40 -18.57
CA TYR A 925 16.29 -18.52 -19.52
C TYR A 925 17.03 -18.28 -20.85
N SER A 926 16.24 -18.23 -21.94
CA SER A 926 16.63 -18.19 -23.36
C SER A 926 17.10 -16.83 -23.90
N ILE A 927 17.04 -15.75 -23.11
CA ILE A 927 17.37 -14.40 -23.61
C ILE A 927 18.85 -14.26 -24.03
N GLY A 928 19.74 -15.10 -23.48
CA GLY A 928 21.15 -15.14 -23.86
C GLY A 928 21.37 -15.35 -25.37
N ALA A 929 20.45 -16.04 -26.06
CA ALA A 929 20.51 -16.20 -27.52
C ALA A 929 20.33 -14.84 -28.24
N PHE A 930 19.47 -13.96 -27.74
CA PHE A 930 19.26 -12.64 -28.32
C PHE A 930 20.42 -11.69 -28.00
N PHE A 931 21.01 -11.79 -26.81
CA PHE A 931 22.27 -11.10 -26.52
C PHE A 931 23.40 -11.59 -27.44
N LYS A 932 23.46 -12.89 -27.74
CA LYS A 932 24.42 -13.46 -28.69
C LYS A 932 24.24 -12.88 -30.09
N GLU A 933 23.01 -12.76 -30.58
CA GLU A 933 22.72 -12.10 -31.87
C GLU A 933 23.23 -10.66 -31.90
N VAL A 934 23.11 -9.91 -30.80
CA VAL A 934 23.67 -8.55 -30.68
C VAL A 934 25.20 -8.55 -30.67
N ALA A 935 25.83 -9.50 -29.96
CA ALA A 935 27.28 -9.63 -29.88
C ALA A 935 27.94 -9.98 -31.24
N GLU A 936 27.26 -10.80 -32.04
CA GLU A 936 27.71 -11.26 -33.36
C GLU A 936 27.36 -10.29 -34.49
N ALA A 937 26.48 -9.32 -34.26
CA ALA A 937 26.06 -8.36 -35.27
C ALA A 937 27.16 -7.33 -35.61
N VAL A 938 27.82 -7.52 -36.76
CA VAL A 938 28.90 -6.65 -37.25
C VAL A 938 28.38 -5.49 -38.11
N GLU A 939 27.26 -5.71 -38.81
CA GLU A 939 26.66 -4.71 -39.71
C GLU A 939 25.55 -3.89 -39.02
N PRO A 940 25.43 -2.58 -39.29
CA PRO A 940 24.40 -1.74 -38.67
C PRO A 940 22.96 -2.25 -38.83
N GLY A 941 22.63 -2.82 -40.00
CA GLY A 941 21.30 -3.37 -40.26
C GLY A 941 21.00 -4.64 -39.45
N LEU A 942 22.01 -5.51 -39.26
CA LEU A 942 21.91 -6.69 -38.42
C LEU A 942 21.85 -6.32 -36.94
N LEU A 943 22.63 -5.33 -36.52
CA LEU A 943 22.61 -4.81 -35.14
C LEU A 943 21.25 -4.21 -34.82
N LYS A 944 20.67 -3.41 -35.71
CA LYS A 944 19.30 -2.89 -35.54
C LYS A 944 18.28 -4.01 -35.35
N ARG A 945 18.31 -5.06 -36.19
CA ARG A 945 17.40 -6.21 -36.05
C ARG A 945 17.58 -6.97 -34.74
N ALA A 946 18.83 -7.31 -34.40
CA ALA A 946 19.15 -8.01 -33.16
C ALA A 946 18.75 -7.20 -31.92
N LEU A 947 18.97 -5.87 -31.96
CA LEU A 947 18.60 -4.96 -30.88
C LEU A 947 17.09 -4.82 -30.72
N THR A 948 16.34 -4.67 -31.83
CA THR A 948 14.88 -4.65 -31.80
C THR A 948 14.34 -5.93 -31.17
N LYS A 949 14.85 -7.08 -31.59
CA LYS A 949 14.47 -8.38 -31.05
C LYS A 949 14.75 -8.49 -29.55
N LEU A 950 15.95 -8.09 -29.13
CA LEU A 950 16.35 -8.08 -27.71
C LEU A 950 15.49 -7.12 -26.88
N TYR A 951 15.17 -5.93 -27.39
CA TYR A 951 14.35 -4.95 -26.70
C TYR A 951 12.93 -5.47 -26.43
N PHE A 952 12.20 -5.89 -27.47
CA PHE A 952 10.82 -6.35 -27.30
C PHE A 952 10.70 -7.62 -26.46
N TYR A 953 11.76 -8.43 -26.44
CA TYR A 953 11.77 -9.69 -25.73
C TYR A 953 12.31 -9.58 -24.29
N GLY A 954 13.27 -8.70 -24.06
CA GLY A 954 13.91 -8.47 -22.77
C GLY A 954 13.17 -7.51 -21.84
N MET A 955 12.04 -6.96 -22.29
CA MET A 955 11.20 -5.96 -21.60
C MET A 955 9.83 -6.48 -21.13
#